data_AF-A0A8T7G5V5-F1
#
_entry.id   AF-A0A8T7G5V5-F1
#
_cell.length_a   1.000
_cell.length_b   1.000
_cell.length_c   1.000
_cell.angle_alpha   90.00
_cell.angle_beta   90.00
_cell.angle_gamma   90.00
#
_symmetry.space_group_name_H-M   'P 1'
#
loop_
_entity.id
_entity.type
_entity.pdbx_description
1 polymer ?
#
loop_
_entity_poly.entity_id
_entity_poly.type
_entity_poly.pdbx_seq_one_letter_code
_entity_poly.pdbx_strand_id
1 'polypeptide(L)'
;MAVNNARRLEYHDRFALQQADQAIRKDMVRALVELITNSNDSYHRLEEAGIETDGLIIIEIQRKMKNGILRIRDYAEGMDADTMNQAVGTYGAPTSGFLEGQSVRGLWGRGLKDSFYGLGHGTVTSIKDDLFYQSRLFIEDGAPMYEPPGEAVPVTEKQRKQYQIPEGNGTVMEIILSRPDVPVPRVDTLRFKLQQHFELRTIMENPQRDITLRELKSSVSVKNEFPLGYRAPTGIRIYNEAFYVTGHPALVHLEVYRSDEPLTTVSDVGDFADGGLLVISRRVVMALTLLKYNHNDHASRVYGTITCDYLHDLLQKEETEPILTATRDGLNWDHPFMKELRSEVELRLDPLVQAERRLAQQTATRVVDQKLRKRFNSALKRLNSIASSVLSPARSGKKEKTRPDIPFNGFGFTKEFASVQSGRATTITLRAIASEMVRAGETSVVLSENREVSVLTPTVQMQPRKDFPDIIEAKVQVEGRQVGAESVVTAKANGHSAEALVRVTSRPKEEKSAPTGFITDLEFSPTADPRQRAVYDREAAKIIIATQSPSVAPYLSDGGAGANTPQGQVLLAEMVTDVICREIARVGVQSGKLPAFHEDMEASIQAHVVRLQHEFAHEIHAYFVDSQYRRKTVEEE
;
A
#
# COMPACT_ATOMS: atom_id res chain seq x y z
N MET A 1 7.24 -16.84 51.50
CA MET A 1 5.99 -16.05 51.47
C MET A 1 6.36 -14.69 50.92
N ALA A 2 6.05 -14.40 49.66
CA ALA A 2 6.30 -13.07 49.10
C ALA A 2 5.28 -12.10 49.72
N VAL A 3 5.78 -11.05 50.37
CA VAL A 3 4.91 -9.96 50.84
C VAL A 3 4.29 -9.34 49.59
N ASN A 4 2.95 -9.42 49.51
CA ASN A 4 2.19 -8.92 48.38
C ASN A 4 2.21 -7.38 48.44
N ASN A 5 3.27 -6.76 47.92
CA ASN A 5 3.47 -5.30 47.88
C ASN A 5 2.76 -4.66 46.67
N ALA A 6 1.71 -5.28 46.14
CA ALA A 6 0.90 -4.70 45.07
C ALA A 6 0.29 -3.38 45.53
N ARG A 7 0.46 -2.34 44.72
CA ARG A 7 -0.07 -1.00 44.97
C ARG A 7 -1.18 -0.70 43.98
N ARG A 8 -2.21 -0.01 44.44
CA ARG A 8 -3.17 0.64 43.57
C ARG A 8 -2.48 1.81 42.88
N LEU A 9 -2.85 2.09 41.63
CA LEU A 9 -2.44 3.34 40.99
C LEU A 9 -3.01 4.53 41.78
N GLU A 10 -2.23 5.60 41.88
CA GLU A 10 -2.66 6.84 42.55
C GLU A 10 -3.68 7.61 41.67
N TYR A 11 -4.92 7.12 41.53
CA TYR A 11 -6.06 7.82 40.88
C TYR A 11 -7.41 7.10 41.11
N HIS A 12 -8.55 7.69 40.72
CA HIS A 12 -9.88 7.05 40.79
C HIS A 12 -10.01 5.84 39.84
N ASP A 13 -9.99 4.62 40.40
CA ASP A 13 -9.95 3.29 39.74
C ASP A 13 -10.79 3.12 38.46
N ARG A 14 -12.06 3.59 38.47
CA ARG A 14 -12.97 3.41 37.32
C ARG A 14 -12.61 4.28 36.11
N PHE A 15 -12.02 5.45 36.34
CA PHE A 15 -11.69 6.39 35.28
C PHE A 15 -10.46 5.92 34.49
N ALA A 16 -9.46 5.36 35.17
CA ALA A 16 -8.23 4.86 34.52
C ALA A 16 -8.50 3.67 33.58
N LEU A 17 -9.37 2.73 33.97
CA LEU A 17 -9.74 1.61 33.08
C LEU A 17 -10.58 2.06 31.89
N GLN A 18 -11.52 2.98 32.10
CA GLN A 18 -12.30 3.55 31.01
C GLN A 18 -11.40 4.31 30.03
N GLN A 19 -10.41 5.04 30.55
CA GLN A 19 -9.42 5.75 29.74
C GLN A 19 -8.55 4.78 28.94
N ALA A 20 -8.01 3.72 29.57
CA ALA A 20 -7.24 2.69 28.87
C ALA A 20 -8.06 1.99 27.78
N ASP A 21 -9.34 1.68 28.03
CA ASP A 21 -10.23 1.08 27.02
C ASP A 21 -10.52 2.04 25.86
N GLN A 22 -10.72 3.33 26.13
CA GLN A 22 -10.93 4.37 25.11
C GLN A 22 -9.66 4.70 24.31
N ALA A 23 -8.49 4.61 24.94
CA ALA A 23 -7.18 4.82 24.35
C ALA A 23 -6.85 3.71 23.35
N ILE A 24 -6.88 2.46 23.81
CA ILE A 24 -6.50 1.30 23.01
C ILE A 24 -7.63 0.86 22.07
N ARG A 25 -8.89 1.10 22.42
CA ARG A 25 -10.09 0.71 21.63
C ARG A 25 -10.10 -0.75 21.20
N LYS A 26 -9.53 -1.63 22.05
CA LYS A 26 -9.39 -3.06 21.76
C LYS A 26 -8.56 -3.33 20.50
N ASP A 27 -7.74 -2.37 20.06
CA ASP A 27 -6.85 -2.49 18.90
C ASP A 27 -5.40 -2.63 19.34
N MET A 28 -4.85 -3.83 19.12
CA MET A 28 -3.46 -4.14 19.41
C MET A 28 -2.48 -3.25 18.64
N VAL A 29 -2.85 -2.71 17.47
CA VAL A 29 -2.00 -1.79 16.70
C VAL A 29 -1.76 -0.51 17.47
N ARG A 30 -2.79 0.05 18.12
CA ARG A 30 -2.66 1.28 18.91
C ARG A 30 -1.69 1.09 20.08
N ALA A 31 -1.81 -0.04 20.79
CA ALA A 31 -0.88 -0.38 21.85
C ALA A 31 0.56 -0.53 21.33
N LEU A 32 0.74 -1.19 20.19
CA LEU A 32 2.04 -1.37 19.56
C LEU A 32 2.68 -0.07 19.12
N VAL A 33 1.91 0.86 18.55
CA VAL A 33 2.38 2.19 18.19
C VAL A 33 3.03 2.86 19.41
N GLU A 34 2.33 2.88 20.56
CA GLU A 34 2.86 3.48 21.78
C GLU A 34 4.13 2.78 22.31
N LEU A 35 4.15 1.45 22.28
CA LEU A 35 5.29 0.70 22.83
C LEU A 35 6.52 0.83 21.92
N ILE A 36 6.34 0.87 20.59
CA ILE A 36 7.43 1.12 19.62
C ILE A 36 7.97 2.53 19.79
N THR A 37 7.10 3.53 19.96
CA THR A 37 7.55 4.91 20.13
C THR A 37 8.28 5.13 21.46
N ASN A 38 7.88 4.43 22.53
CA ASN A 38 8.61 4.48 23.80
C ASN A 38 10.04 3.94 23.64
N SER A 39 10.20 2.82 22.93
CA SER A 39 11.53 2.29 22.60
C SER A 39 12.32 3.25 21.71
N ASN A 40 11.69 3.85 20.70
CA ASN A 40 12.32 4.86 19.84
C ASN A 40 12.82 6.09 20.62
N ASP A 41 12.01 6.60 21.55
CA ASP A 41 12.35 7.74 22.41
C ASP A 41 13.54 7.41 23.32
N SER A 42 13.60 6.18 23.83
CA SER A 42 14.73 5.68 24.64
C SER A 42 16.04 5.66 23.84
N TYR A 43 16.01 5.13 22.61
CA TYR A 43 17.17 5.22 21.72
C TYR A 43 17.54 6.67 21.40
N HIS A 44 16.56 7.55 21.24
CA HIS A 44 16.82 8.94 20.93
C HIS A 44 17.56 9.68 22.04
N ARG A 45 17.23 9.43 23.31
CA ARG A 45 17.97 10.00 24.44
C ARG A 45 19.44 9.58 24.44
N LEU A 46 19.71 8.32 24.10
CA LEU A 46 21.09 7.83 23.94
C LEU A 46 21.81 8.53 22.79
N GLU A 47 21.15 8.68 21.64
CA GLU A 47 21.71 9.36 20.47
C GLU A 47 21.99 10.86 20.72
N GLU A 48 21.09 11.54 21.44
CA GLU A 48 21.29 12.93 21.88
C GLU A 48 22.47 13.08 22.86
N ALA A 49 22.71 12.05 23.68
CA ALA A 49 23.90 11.95 24.53
C ALA A 49 25.17 11.54 23.75
N GLY A 50 25.08 11.32 22.44
CA GLY A 50 26.20 10.91 21.59
C GLY A 50 26.61 9.45 21.75
N ILE A 51 25.73 8.61 22.34
CA ILE A 51 25.95 7.18 22.51
C ILE A 51 25.50 6.46 21.23
N GLU A 52 26.38 5.61 20.69
CA GLU A 52 26.06 4.78 19.53
C GLU A 52 25.10 3.66 19.92
N THR A 53 24.08 3.42 19.09
CA THR A 53 23.03 2.42 19.36
C THR A 53 22.76 1.60 18.10
N ASP A 54 22.33 0.35 18.26
CA ASP A 54 21.86 -0.48 17.14
C ASP A 54 20.43 -0.12 16.67
N GLY A 55 19.66 0.59 17.50
CA GLY A 55 18.29 0.98 17.23
C GLY A 55 17.30 -0.18 17.10
N LEU A 56 17.65 -1.36 17.64
CA LEU A 56 16.92 -2.60 17.44
C LEU A 56 15.65 -2.66 18.31
N ILE A 57 14.50 -2.81 17.69
CA ILE A 57 13.19 -3.01 18.34
C ILE A 57 12.58 -4.31 17.84
N ILE A 58 12.45 -5.30 18.73
CA ILE A 58 11.90 -6.61 18.41
C ILE A 58 10.47 -6.70 18.93
N ILE A 59 9.53 -6.95 18.02
CA ILE A 59 8.11 -7.18 18.32
C ILE A 59 7.82 -8.67 18.13
N GLU A 60 7.36 -9.34 19.18
CA GLU A 60 7.10 -10.78 19.20
C GLU A 60 5.63 -11.04 19.50
N ILE A 61 4.99 -11.90 18.68
CA ILE A 61 3.60 -12.29 18.89
C ILE A 61 3.47 -13.80 18.89
N GLN A 62 2.95 -14.33 19.98
CA GLN A 62 2.59 -15.74 20.11
C GLN A 62 1.09 -15.89 20.21
N ARG A 63 0.47 -16.55 19.22
CA ARG A 63 -0.93 -16.93 19.26
C ARG A 63 -1.12 -18.18 20.11
N LYS A 64 -2.11 -18.17 21.02
CA LYS A 64 -2.58 -19.33 21.76
C LYS A 64 -4.05 -19.60 21.43
N MET A 65 -4.56 -20.77 21.81
CA MET A 65 -5.93 -21.20 21.46
C MET A 65 -7.04 -20.25 21.93
N LYS A 66 -6.84 -19.53 23.04
CA LYS A 66 -7.84 -18.60 23.61
C LYS A 66 -7.32 -17.17 23.83
N ASN A 67 -6.01 -16.96 23.70
CA ASN A 67 -5.29 -15.76 24.14
C ASN A 67 -4.10 -15.50 23.19
N GLY A 68 -3.31 -14.47 23.46
CA GLY A 68 -1.99 -14.29 22.86
C GLY A 68 -0.98 -13.74 23.86
N ILE A 69 0.29 -13.77 23.48
CA ILE A 69 1.35 -13.02 24.15
C ILE A 69 1.88 -12.02 23.13
N LEU A 70 1.95 -10.76 23.53
CA LEU A 70 2.66 -9.70 22.84
C LEU A 70 3.90 -9.35 23.65
N ARG A 71 5.06 -9.29 23.01
CA ARG A 71 6.29 -8.84 23.65
C ARG A 71 6.98 -7.79 22.77
N ILE A 72 7.45 -6.72 23.37
CA ILE A 72 8.34 -5.73 22.74
C ILE A 72 9.63 -5.70 23.54
N ARG A 73 10.75 -5.66 22.82
CA ARG A 73 12.09 -5.62 23.39
C ARG A 73 12.93 -4.58 22.66
N ASP A 74 13.66 -3.80 23.44
CA ASP A 74 14.72 -2.91 22.98
C ASP A 74 15.99 -3.12 23.82
N TYR A 75 17.08 -2.53 23.32
CA TYR A 75 18.43 -2.56 23.88
C TYR A 75 18.90 -1.12 24.18
N ALA A 76 17.96 -0.24 24.53
CA ALA A 76 18.20 1.16 24.78
C ALA A 76 18.63 1.39 26.25
N GLU A 77 18.26 2.52 26.86
CA GLU A 77 18.87 2.97 28.13
C GLU A 77 18.51 2.11 29.35
N GLY A 78 17.38 1.40 29.31
CA GLY A 78 16.80 0.68 30.44
C GLY A 78 16.23 1.59 31.55
N MET A 79 15.53 0.99 32.52
CA MET A 79 14.93 1.69 33.66
C MET A 79 15.47 1.12 34.97
N ASP A 80 15.85 2.01 35.88
CA ASP A 80 16.06 1.69 37.29
C ASP A 80 14.73 1.67 38.07
N ALA A 81 14.79 1.42 39.38
CA ALA A 81 13.61 1.31 40.23
C ALA A 81 12.78 2.61 40.28
N ASP A 82 13.42 3.77 40.33
CA ASP A 82 12.75 5.06 40.42
C ASP A 82 12.09 5.43 39.09
N THR A 83 12.84 5.28 38.00
CA THR A 83 12.34 5.50 36.63
C THR A 83 11.16 4.56 36.33
N MET A 84 11.28 3.28 36.69
CA MET A 84 10.21 2.30 36.49
C MET A 84 8.97 2.64 37.33
N ASN A 85 9.13 2.99 38.61
CA ASN A 85 8.01 3.42 39.45
C ASN A 85 7.32 4.67 38.89
N GLN A 86 8.07 5.65 38.41
CA GLN A 86 7.50 6.83 37.78
C GLN A 86 6.73 6.48 36.52
N ALA A 87 7.28 5.62 35.66
CA ALA A 87 6.68 5.20 34.40
C ALA A 87 5.40 4.36 34.57
N VAL A 88 5.37 3.44 35.53
CA VAL A 88 4.26 2.46 35.70
C VAL A 88 3.33 2.77 36.88
N GLY A 89 3.80 3.49 37.90
CA GLY A 89 3.09 3.68 39.17
C GLY A 89 2.24 4.94 39.27
N THR A 90 2.52 5.97 38.47
CA THR A 90 1.81 7.27 38.56
C THR A 90 0.90 7.45 37.35
N TYR A 91 -0.41 7.66 37.53
CA TYR A 91 -1.38 7.85 36.44
C TYR A 91 -1.86 9.30 36.38
N GLY A 92 -1.61 9.99 35.25
CA GLY A 92 -2.09 11.36 35.02
C GLY A 92 -1.19 12.51 35.50
N ALA A 93 -0.07 12.24 36.20
CA ALA A 93 0.94 13.26 36.49
C ALA A 93 1.95 13.37 35.34
N PRO A 94 2.39 14.60 34.95
CA PRO A 94 3.56 14.75 34.09
C PRO A 94 4.78 14.13 34.79
N THR A 95 5.42 13.13 34.18
CA THR A 95 6.65 12.52 34.71
C THR A 95 7.76 13.57 34.76
N SER A 96 8.62 13.63 35.78
CA SER A 96 9.58 14.73 35.98
C SER A 96 10.50 15.04 34.77
N GLY A 97 10.91 14.04 33.97
CA GLY A 97 11.66 14.26 32.72
C GLY A 97 10.88 14.99 31.60
N PHE A 98 9.56 15.12 31.75
CA PHE A 98 8.66 15.89 30.89
C PHE A 98 8.91 17.41 30.99
N LEU A 99 9.25 17.90 32.18
CA LEU A 99 9.58 19.33 32.43
C LEU A 99 10.94 19.73 31.85
N GLU A 100 11.81 18.74 31.58
CA GLU A 100 13.13 18.94 30.97
C GLU A 100 13.12 18.74 29.44
N GLY A 101 11.93 18.56 28.82
CA GLY A 101 11.75 18.60 27.37
C GLY A 101 11.99 17.29 26.62
N GLN A 102 12.11 16.15 27.31
CA GLN A 102 12.62 14.91 26.70
C GLN A 102 11.58 13.89 26.16
N SER A 103 10.28 14.01 26.47
CA SER A 103 9.23 13.27 25.73
C SER A 103 7.84 13.85 25.98
N VAL A 104 7.24 14.47 24.96
CA VAL A 104 5.90 15.10 25.03
C VAL A 104 4.77 14.11 24.74
N ARG A 105 5.12 12.88 24.32
CA ARG A 105 4.17 11.79 24.05
C ARG A 105 3.39 11.37 25.31
N GLY A 106 3.95 11.54 26.51
CA GLY A 106 3.26 11.29 27.78
C GLY A 106 2.03 12.17 28.05
N LEU A 107 1.86 13.29 27.33
CA LEU A 107 0.63 14.10 27.38
C LEU A 107 -0.49 13.55 26.50
N TRP A 108 -0.17 12.66 25.58
CA TRP A 108 -1.17 11.90 24.86
C TRP A 108 -1.76 10.90 25.84
N GLY A 109 -3.08 10.73 25.83
CA GLY A 109 -3.82 9.92 26.82
C GLY A 109 -3.70 8.43 26.54
N ARG A 110 -2.53 8.05 26.01
CA ARG A 110 -2.12 6.74 25.54
C ARG A 110 -0.69 6.56 26.04
N GLY A 111 -0.53 5.84 27.14
CA GLY A 111 0.78 5.54 27.72
C GLY A 111 1.04 4.05 27.76
N LEU A 112 2.25 3.68 28.16
CA LEU A 112 2.64 2.29 28.43
C LEU A 112 1.55 1.55 29.21
N LYS A 113 1.01 2.16 30.26
CA LYS A 113 -0.04 1.57 31.11
C LYS A 113 -1.33 1.25 30.36
N ASP A 114 -1.76 2.12 29.45
CA ASP A 114 -2.98 1.90 28.67
C ASP A 114 -2.85 0.68 27.78
N SER A 115 -1.67 0.46 27.20
CA SER A 115 -1.37 -0.76 26.44
C SER A 115 -1.52 -2.02 27.30
N PHE A 116 -1.08 -2.01 28.56
CA PHE A 116 -1.22 -3.16 29.45
C PHE A 116 -2.68 -3.37 29.87
N TYR A 117 -3.35 -2.37 30.45
CA TYR A 117 -4.72 -2.50 30.96
C TYR A 117 -5.77 -2.62 29.85
N GLY A 118 -5.52 -2.01 28.69
CA GLY A 118 -6.40 -2.08 27.52
C GLY A 118 -6.35 -3.43 26.81
N LEU A 119 -5.24 -4.17 26.88
CA LEU A 119 -5.07 -5.48 26.25
C LEU A 119 -5.16 -6.67 27.22
N GLY A 120 -4.83 -6.47 28.50
CA GLY A 120 -4.83 -7.51 29.52
C GLY A 120 -3.98 -7.18 30.74
N HIS A 121 -2.92 -7.94 30.95
CA HIS A 121 -1.97 -7.79 32.05
C HIS A 121 -0.59 -8.26 31.63
N GLY A 122 0.46 -7.91 32.37
CA GLY A 122 1.80 -8.21 31.92
C GLY A 122 2.90 -7.76 32.86
N THR A 123 4.13 -7.84 32.37
CA THR A 123 5.34 -7.38 33.06
C THR A 123 6.14 -6.40 32.22
N VAL A 124 6.75 -5.45 32.90
CA VAL A 124 7.84 -4.62 32.37
C VAL A 124 9.10 -5.08 33.08
N THR A 125 10.04 -5.63 32.32
CA THR A 125 11.35 -6.04 32.83
C THR A 125 12.40 -5.12 32.22
N SER A 126 13.33 -4.64 33.03
CA SER A 126 14.46 -3.87 32.53
C SER A 126 15.77 -4.33 33.14
N ILE A 127 16.83 -4.27 32.34
CA ILE A 127 18.21 -4.38 32.79
C ILE A 127 18.85 -3.01 32.58
N LYS A 128 19.45 -2.45 33.62
CA LYS A 128 20.18 -1.18 33.57
C LYS A 128 21.41 -1.28 34.46
N ASP A 129 22.59 -1.01 33.90
CA ASP A 129 23.87 -1.03 34.61
C ASP A 129 24.11 -2.35 35.36
N ASP A 130 23.86 -3.48 34.68
CA ASP A 130 23.92 -4.85 35.21
C ASP A 130 22.97 -5.15 36.39
N LEU A 131 21.98 -4.29 36.64
CA LEU A 131 20.94 -4.49 37.64
C LEU A 131 19.61 -4.87 36.99
N PHE A 132 18.87 -5.76 37.65
CA PHE A 132 17.60 -6.28 37.18
C PHE A 132 16.42 -5.63 37.91
N TYR A 133 15.47 -5.12 37.14
CA TYR A 133 14.24 -4.49 37.62
C TYR A 133 13.03 -5.11 36.93
N GLN A 134 11.95 -5.32 37.68
CA GLN A 134 10.71 -5.88 37.12
C GLN A 134 9.49 -5.33 37.86
N SER A 135 8.51 -4.86 37.09
CA SER A 135 7.20 -4.49 37.58
C SER A 135 6.12 -5.30 36.85
N ARG A 136 5.03 -5.60 37.55
CA ARG A 136 3.85 -6.29 36.98
C ARG A 136 2.66 -5.35 36.97
N LEU A 137 1.93 -5.29 35.87
CA LEU A 137 0.69 -4.52 35.73
C LEU A 137 -0.47 -5.48 35.49
N PHE A 138 -1.55 -5.36 36.27
CA PHE A 138 -2.71 -6.25 36.19
C PHE A 138 -3.99 -5.59 36.70
N ILE A 139 -5.12 -6.25 36.52
CA ILE A 139 -6.42 -5.79 37.02
C ILE A 139 -6.86 -6.76 38.11
N GLU A 140 -7.22 -6.25 39.28
CA GLU A 140 -7.76 -7.00 40.42
C GLU A 140 -9.02 -6.31 40.92
N ASP A 141 -10.12 -7.06 41.07
CA ASP A 141 -11.43 -6.54 41.48
C ASP A 141 -11.93 -5.31 40.70
N GLY A 142 -11.56 -5.22 39.41
CA GLY A 142 -11.93 -4.11 38.54
C GLY A 142 -11.16 -2.81 38.82
N ALA A 143 -10.03 -2.89 39.53
CA ALA A 143 -9.09 -1.80 39.73
C ALA A 143 -7.75 -2.10 39.03
N PRO A 144 -7.10 -1.09 38.41
CA PRO A 144 -5.77 -1.26 37.83
C PRO A 144 -4.70 -1.25 38.94
N MET A 145 -3.91 -2.31 38.99
CA MET A 145 -2.89 -2.57 39.99
C MET A 145 -1.50 -2.61 39.35
N TYR A 146 -0.48 -2.33 40.16
CA TYR A 146 0.90 -2.63 39.80
C TYR A 146 1.72 -3.16 40.98
N GLU A 147 2.66 -4.07 40.71
CA GLU A 147 3.71 -4.45 41.66
C GLU A 147 4.94 -3.55 41.39
N PRO A 148 5.40 -2.74 42.37
CA PRO A 148 6.60 -1.93 42.20
C PRO A 148 7.83 -2.83 42.01
N PRO A 149 8.89 -2.32 41.35
CA PRO A 149 10.14 -3.05 41.25
C PRO A 149 10.69 -3.39 42.63
N GLY A 150 11.21 -4.62 42.74
CA GLY A 150 11.95 -5.06 43.92
C GLY A 150 13.27 -4.30 44.09
N GLU A 151 14.02 -4.68 45.13
CA GLU A 151 15.36 -4.13 45.36
C GLU A 151 16.28 -4.38 44.17
N ALA A 152 17.22 -3.47 43.95
CA ALA A 152 18.22 -3.59 42.90
C ALA A 152 19.07 -4.85 43.13
N VAL A 153 18.94 -5.82 42.24
CA VAL A 153 19.70 -7.08 42.29
C VAL A 153 20.53 -7.24 41.03
N PRO A 154 21.79 -7.73 41.11
CA PRO A 154 22.58 -8.03 39.92
C PRO A 154 21.85 -8.99 38.98
N VAL A 155 21.88 -8.69 37.69
CA VAL A 155 21.28 -9.56 36.68
C VAL A 155 22.10 -10.85 36.53
N THR A 156 21.41 -11.99 36.53
CA THR A 156 22.03 -13.29 36.30
C THR A 156 22.12 -13.62 34.81
N GLU A 157 23.08 -14.46 34.41
CA GLU A 157 23.14 -14.99 33.03
C GLU A 157 21.83 -15.67 32.61
N LYS A 158 21.16 -16.34 33.55
CA LYS A 158 19.85 -16.96 33.32
C LYS A 158 18.79 -15.91 32.96
N GLN A 159 18.76 -14.77 33.66
CA GLN A 159 17.86 -13.66 33.34
C GLN A 159 18.22 -13.02 31.99
N ARG A 160 19.50 -12.74 31.73
CA ARG A 160 19.96 -12.22 30.43
C ARG A 160 19.50 -13.12 29.27
N LYS A 161 19.67 -14.44 29.41
CA LYS A 161 19.19 -15.42 28.43
C LYS A 161 17.66 -15.48 28.32
N GLN A 162 16.94 -15.41 29.44
CA GLN A 162 15.47 -15.44 29.48
C GLN A 162 14.87 -14.24 28.75
N TYR A 163 15.41 -13.04 28.99
CA TYR A 163 14.94 -11.79 28.40
C TYR A 163 15.68 -11.42 27.11
N GLN A 164 16.58 -12.28 26.62
CA GLN A 164 17.37 -12.12 25.38
C GLN A 164 18.07 -10.75 25.28
N ILE A 165 18.61 -10.29 26.41
CA ILE A 165 19.48 -9.11 26.53
C ILE A 165 20.86 -9.63 26.95
N PRO A 166 21.67 -10.10 25.99
CA PRO A 166 22.92 -10.82 26.30
C PRO A 166 23.95 -9.90 26.97
N GLU A 167 23.93 -8.61 26.64
CA GLU A 167 24.84 -7.59 27.17
C GLU A 167 24.13 -6.23 27.23
N GLY A 168 24.75 -5.27 27.92
CA GLY A 168 24.23 -3.91 28.04
C GLY A 168 22.88 -3.81 28.77
N ASN A 169 22.22 -2.68 28.50
CA ASN A 169 20.93 -2.30 29.03
C ASN A 169 19.81 -2.71 28.05
N GLY A 170 18.57 -2.68 28.54
CA GLY A 170 17.41 -2.90 27.68
C GLY A 170 16.13 -3.13 28.47
N THR A 171 15.00 -3.04 27.78
CA THR A 171 13.68 -3.22 28.35
C THR A 171 12.89 -4.28 27.56
N VAL A 172 12.16 -5.13 28.28
CA VAL A 172 11.20 -6.10 27.74
C VAL A 172 9.83 -5.85 28.34
N MET A 173 8.88 -5.50 27.49
CA MET A 173 7.47 -5.35 27.84
C MET A 173 6.71 -6.58 27.34
N GLU A 174 6.15 -7.38 28.25
CA GLU A 174 5.39 -8.59 27.92
C GLU A 174 3.94 -8.45 28.38
N ILE A 175 3.00 -8.53 27.44
CA ILE A 175 1.57 -8.42 27.68
C ILE A 175 0.91 -9.75 27.33
N ILE A 176 0.23 -10.33 28.32
CA ILE A 176 -0.68 -11.46 28.14
C ILE A 176 -2.03 -10.88 27.71
N LEU A 177 -2.42 -11.17 26.47
CA LEU A 177 -3.71 -10.78 25.91
C LEU A 177 -4.80 -11.66 26.55
N SER A 178 -5.29 -11.23 27.70
CA SER A 178 -6.28 -11.96 28.52
C SER A 178 -7.72 -11.53 28.24
N ARG A 179 -7.91 -10.43 27.49
CA ARG A 179 -9.22 -9.89 27.15
C ARG A 179 -9.81 -10.61 25.92
N PRO A 180 -10.97 -11.28 26.04
CA PRO A 180 -11.55 -12.05 24.93
C PRO A 180 -12.11 -11.17 23.82
N ASP A 181 -12.37 -9.89 24.10
CA ASP A 181 -12.87 -8.88 23.17
C ASP A 181 -11.76 -8.18 22.37
N VAL A 182 -10.49 -8.55 22.59
CA VAL A 182 -9.32 -8.03 21.86
C VAL A 182 -8.88 -9.07 20.81
N PRO A 183 -9.17 -8.86 19.52
CA PRO A 183 -8.77 -9.80 18.49
C PRO A 183 -7.25 -9.75 18.25
N VAL A 184 -6.61 -10.91 18.13
CA VAL A 184 -5.23 -10.99 17.64
C VAL A 184 -5.26 -11.01 16.11
N PRO A 185 -4.75 -9.97 15.40
CA PRO A 185 -4.73 -9.91 13.92
C PRO A 185 -3.70 -10.86 13.32
N ARG A 186 -3.95 -11.38 12.10
CA ARG A 186 -2.97 -12.25 11.41
C ARG A 186 -1.66 -11.50 11.26
N VAL A 187 -0.52 -12.22 11.28
CA VAL A 187 0.79 -11.56 11.26
C VAL A 187 0.95 -10.64 10.04
N ASP A 188 0.50 -11.06 8.86
CA ASP A 188 0.54 -10.23 7.65
C ASP A 188 -0.35 -8.98 7.77
N THR A 189 -1.53 -9.11 8.38
CA THR A 189 -2.43 -7.96 8.63
C THR A 189 -1.79 -6.98 9.61
N LEU A 190 -1.14 -7.49 10.64
CA LEU A 190 -0.46 -6.65 11.61
C LEU A 190 0.75 -5.95 10.99
N ARG A 191 1.58 -6.68 10.25
CA ARG A 191 2.71 -6.15 9.49
C ARG A 191 2.27 -5.00 8.60
N PHE A 192 1.22 -5.21 7.80
CA PHE A 192 0.63 -4.17 6.97
C PHE A 192 0.23 -2.94 7.80
N LYS A 193 -0.57 -3.14 8.86
CA LYS A 193 -1.06 -2.03 9.68
C LYS A 193 0.06 -1.24 10.35
N LEU A 194 1.09 -1.90 10.90
CA LEU A 194 2.21 -1.23 11.56
C LEU A 194 3.04 -0.41 10.56
N GLN A 195 3.37 -0.97 9.39
CA GLN A 195 4.15 -0.25 8.37
C GLN A 195 3.40 0.97 7.83
N GLN A 196 2.06 0.90 7.73
CA GLN A 196 1.25 1.99 7.15
C GLN A 196 0.78 3.02 8.17
N HIS A 197 0.86 2.72 9.47
CA HIS A 197 0.37 3.63 10.52
C HIS A 197 1.15 4.94 10.51
N PHE A 198 0.45 6.07 10.41
CA PHE A 198 1.08 7.38 10.22
C PHE A 198 2.09 7.74 11.33
N GLU A 199 1.78 7.42 12.59
CA GLU A 199 2.65 7.70 13.74
C GLU A 199 4.01 6.98 13.68
N LEU A 200 4.12 5.89 12.92
CA LEU A 200 5.35 5.08 12.84
C LEU A 200 6.19 5.40 11.59
N ARG A 201 5.68 6.20 10.64
CA ARG A 201 6.35 6.41 9.34
C ARG A 201 7.75 6.98 9.48
N THR A 202 7.91 8.05 10.26
CA THR A 202 9.20 8.69 10.48
C THR A 202 10.18 7.78 11.21
N ILE A 203 9.69 6.92 12.10
CA ILE A 203 10.50 5.92 12.81
C ILE A 203 10.95 4.82 11.84
N MET A 204 10.02 4.31 11.02
CA MET A 204 10.26 3.23 10.05
C MET A 204 11.09 3.67 8.84
N GLU A 205 11.20 4.97 8.59
CA GLU A 205 12.09 5.57 7.58
C GLU A 205 13.49 5.88 8.13
N ASN A 206 13.64 5.93 9.46
CA ASN A 206 14.92 6.24 10.09
C ASN A 206 15.91 5.08 9.90
N PRO A 207 17.04 5.29 9.20
CA PRO A 207 18.04 4.24 9.01
C PRO A 207 18.74 3.78 10.30
N GLN A 208 18.62 4.55 11.40
CA GLN A 208 19.11 4.18 12.73
C GLN A 208 18.09 3.37 13.55
N ARG A 209 17.01 2.89 12.94
CA ARG A 209 16.02 2.03 13.61
C ARG A 209 15.88 0.73 12.84
N ASP A 210 16.10 -0.39 13.51
CA ASP A 210 15.84 -1.72 12.98
C ASP A 210 14.65 -2.31 13.73
N ILE A 211 13.49 -2.33 13.07
CA ILE A 211 12.24 -2.80 13.67
C ILE A 211 11.86 -4.14 13.05
N THR A 212 11.77 -5.18 13.87
CA THR A 212 11.50 -6.54 13.41
C THR A 212 10.26 -7.13 14.07
N LEU A 213 9.35 -7.68 13.27
CA LEU A 213 8.16 -8.41 13.72
C LEU A 213 8.37 -9.93 13.61
N ARG A 214 8.20 -10.65 14.71
CA ARG A 214 8.31 -12.11 14.82
C ARG A 214 6.98 -12.75 15.20
N GLU A 215 6.54 -13.71 14.40
CA GLU A 215 5.48 -14.65 14.79
C GLU A 215 6.13 -15.85 15.48
N LEU A 216 5.77 -16.11 16.74
CA LEU A 216 6.34 -17.20 17.53
C LEU A 216 5.44 -18.45 17.47
N LYS A 217 6.06 -19.62 17.29
CA LYS A 217 5.42 -20.94 17.47
C LYS A 217 5.39 -21.34 18.96
N SER A 218 6.49 -21.08 19.65
CA SER A 218 6.64 -21.25 21.10
C SER A 218 7.46 -20.09 21.66
N SER A 219 7.67 -20.02 22.98
CA SER A 219 8.42 -18.94 23.62
C SER A 219 9.87 -18.77 23.14
N VAL A 220 10.42 -19.76 22.43
CA VAL A 220 11.81 -19.77 21.94
C VAL A 220 11.89 -20.03 20.42
N SER A 221 10.81 -20.49 19.78
CA SER A 221 10.81 -20.85 18.36
C SER A 221 10.08 -19.79 17.54
N VAL A 222 10.83 -19.11 16.67
CA VAL A 222 10.30 -18.19 15.65
C VAL A 222 9.73 -19.01 14.49
N LYS A 223 8.49 -18.70 14.10
CA LYS A 223 7.83 -19.28 12.93
C LYS A 223 8.10 -18.44 11.68
N ASN A 224 7.91 -17.13 11.80
CA ASN A 224 8.13 -16.15 10.74
C ASN A 224 8.77 -14.89 11.32
N GLU A 225 9.59 -14.22 10.53
CA GLU A 225 10.29 -12.98 10.89
C GLU A 225 10.21 -12.00 9.72
N PHE A 226 9.89 -10.74 10.03
CA PHE A 226 9.67 -9.71 9.04
C PHE A 226 10.34 -8.41 9.48
N PRO A 227 11.31 -7.87 8.72
CA PRO A 227 11.72 -6.48 8.92
C PRO A 227 10.54 -5.57 8.56
N LEU A 228 10.31 -4.56 9.38
CA LEU A 228 9.31 -3.52 9.17
C LEU A 228 10.01 -2.28 8.62
N GLY A 229 9.37 -1.65 7.64
CA GLY A 229 9.84 -0.39 7.07
C GLY A 229 8.71 0.34 6.37
N TYR A 230 8.92 1.63 6.14
CA TYR A 230 8.01 2.48 5.39
C TYR A 230 8.76 3.21 4.28
N ARG A 231 8.06 3.43 3.16
CA ARG A 231 8.51 4.27 2.05
C ARG A 231 7.36 5.15 1.63
N ALA A 232 7.53 6.46 1.76
CA ALA A 232 6.57 7.43 1.24
C ALA A 232 6.30 7.20 -0.26
N PRO A 233 5.08 7.52 -0.75
CA PRO A 233 4.76 7.45 -2.18
C PRO A 233 5.77 8.18 -3.06
N THR A 234 5.91 7.75 -4.31
CA THR A 234 6.65 8.52 -5.30
C THR A 234 5.84 9.75 -5.71
N GLY A 235 6.53 10.86 -5.95
CA GLY A 235 5.91 12.12 -6.31
C GLY A 235 6.89 13.26 -6.49
N ILE A 236 6.39 14.35 -7.06
CA ILE A 236 7.13 15.58 -7.31
C ILE A 236 6.82 16.57 -6.20
N ARG A 237 7.85 17.22 -5.63
CA ARG A 237 7.66 18.29 -4.65
C ARG A 237 7.06 19.53 -5.33
N ILE A 238 5.86 19.91 -4.92
CA ILE A 238 5.10 21.03 -5.50
C ILE A 238 5.05 22.26 -4.60
N TYR A 239 5.44 22.13 -3.33
CA TYR A 239 5.56 23.25 -2.38
C TYR A 239 6.62 22.95 -1.32
N ASN A 240 7.41 23.95 -0.93
CA ASN A 240 8.37 23.89 0.18
C ASN A 240 8.70 25.32 0.62
N GLU A 241 8.06 25.79 1.69
CA GLU A 241 8.35 27.09 2.27
C GLU A 241 8.14 27.07 3.79
N ALA A 242 8.80 28.02 4.47
CA ALA A 242 8.57 28.30 5.88
C ALA A 242 7.85 29.64 6.06
N PHE A 243 6.93 29.71 7.01
CA PHE A 243 6.15 30.92 7.30
C PHE A 243 5.77 30.99 8.78
N TYR A 244 5.50 32.21 9.25
CA TYR A 244 5.00 32.41 10.61
C TYR A 244 3.48 32.31 10.65
N VAL A 245 2.95 31.70 11.71
CA VAL A 245 1.51 31.73 11.99
C VAL A 245 1.13 33.12 12.49
N THR A 246 0.13 33.72 11.85
CA THR A 246 -0.36 35.06 12.22
C THR A 246 -0.70 35.14 13.72
N GLY A 247 -0.15 36.15 14.42
CA GLY A 247 -0.41 36.36 15.85
C GLY A 247 0.39 35.47 16.80
N HIS A 248 1.25 34.58 16.30
CA HIS A 248 2.03 33.65 17.12
C HIS A 248 3.51 33.62 16.73
N PRO A 249 4.44 33.40 17.67
CA PRO A 249 5.87 33.23 17.38
C PRO A 249 6.17 31.82 16.85
N ALA A 250 5.31 31.28 15.98
CA ALA A 250 5.37 29.90 15.51
C ALA A 250 5.85 29.87 14.06
N LEU A 251 7.07 29.36 13.84
CA LEU A 251 7.57 29.07 12.51
C LEU A 251 7.06 27.69 12.07
N VAL A 252 6.38 27.66 10.94
CA VAL A 252 5.86 26.45 10.30
C VAL A 252 6.64 26.22 9.03
N HIS A 253 7.07 24.98 8.81
CA HIS A 253 7.62 24.53 7.54
C HIS A 253 6.63 23.58 6.86
N LEU A 254 6.18 23.93 5.66
CA LEU A 254 5.22 23.14 4.89
C LEU A 254 5.90 22.57 3.66
N GLU A 255 5.99 21.24 3.57
CA GLU A 255 6.37 20.54 2.36
C GLU A 255 5.19 19.78 1.77
N VAL A 256 4.98 19.91 0.47
CA VAL A 256 3.88 19.24 -0.24
C VAL A 256 4.42 18.59 -1.50
N TYR A 257 4.04 17.33 -1.69
CA TYR A 257 4.35 16.49 -2.82
C TYR A 257 3.06 16.09 -3.55
N ARG A 258 3.20 15.88 -4.84
CA ARG A 258 2.16 15.39 -5.74
C ARG A 258 2.53 14.01 -6.26
N SER A 259 1.69 13.02 -6.00
CA SER A 259 1.86 11.67 -6.54
C SER A 259 1.22 11.51 -7.92
N ASP A 260 1.86 10.69 -8.76
CA ASP A 260 1.36 10.31 -10.09
C ASP A 260 0.22 9.29 -10.04
N GLU A 261 -0.04 8.69 -8.87
CA GLU A 261 -1.19 7.82 -8.62
C GLU A 261 -2.10 8.44 -7.55
N PRO A 262 -3.42 8.21 -7.58
CA PRO A 262 -4.31 8.63 -6.50
C PRO A 262 -4.03 7.78 -5.25
N LEU A 263 -3.83 8.46 -4.13
CA LEU A 263 -3.56 7.86 -2.82
C LEU A 263 -4.86 7.62 -2.06
N THR A 264 -4.83 6.68 -1.13
CA THR A 264 -5.84 6.56 -0.08
C THR A 264 -5.76 7.78 0.84
N THR A 265 -6.90 8.31 1.23
CA THR A 265 -7.03 9.46 2.11
C THR A 265 -7.41 9.02 3.52
N VAL A 266 -7.26 9.92 4.49
CA VAL A 266 -7.70 9.68 5.88
C VAL A 266 -9.20 9.32 5.92
N SER A 267 -10.00 9.86 5.01
CA SER A 267 -11.42 9.49 4.92
C SER A 267 -11.66 8.07 4.38
N ASP A 268 -10.72 7.54 3.58
CA ASP A 268 -10.82 6.20 3.00
C ASP A 268 -10.47 5.12 4.04
N VAL A 269 -9.36 5.32 4.76
CA VAL A 269 -8.73 4.27 5.58
C VAL A 269 -8.17 4.75 6.93
N GLY A 270 -8.43 6.00 7.33
CA GLY A 270 -8.01 6.55 8.62
C GLY A 270 -6.48 6.66 8.76
N ASP A 271 -5.97 6.16 9.89
CA ASP A 271 -4.56 6.25 10.32
C ASP A 271 -3.56 5.54 9.38
N PHE A 272 -4.06 4.81 8.38
CA PHE A 272 -3.28 4.02 7.42
C PHE A 272 -3.19 4.66 6.03
N ALA A 273 -3.68 5.89 5.85
CA ALA A 273 -3.81 6.52 4.54
C ALA A 273 -2.47 6.95 3.94
N ASP A 274 -2.19 6.57 2.69
CA ASP A 274 -0.93 6.95 2.01
C ASP A 274 -0.84 8.46 1.72
N GLY A 275 -1.98 9.11 1.51
CA GLY A 275 -2.09 10.54 1.25
C GLY A 275 -2.29 11.36 2.53
N GLY A 276 -2.01 12.67 2.41
CA GLY A 276 -2.17 13.64 3.49
C GLY A 276 -0.87 14.20 4.05
N LEU A 277 -1.01 15.21 4.90
CA LEU A 277 0.09 15.92 5.54
C LEU A 277 0.30 15.38 6.95
N LEU A 278 1.52 14.94 7.24
CA LEU A 278 1.95 14.60 8.58
C LEU A 278 2.21 15.89 9.36
N VAL A 279 1.49 16.11 10.46
CA VAL A 279 1.80 17.21 11.39
C VAL A 279 2.91 16.72 12.31
N ILE A 280 4.06 17.36 12.29
CA ILE A 280 5.26 16.96 13.02
C ILE A 280 5.69 18.09 13.95
N SER A 281 6.08 17.74 15.16
CA SER A 281 6.64 18.67 16.13
C SER A 281 7.71 17.97 16.95
N ARG A 282 8.90 18.55 17.08
CA ARG A 282 10.10 17.96 17.70
C ARG A 282 10.26 16.46 17.40
N ARG A 283 10.09 16.09 16.12
CA ARG A 283 10.18 14.71 15.57
C ARG A 283 9.02 13.76 15.89
N VAL A 284 8.06 14.18 16.71
CA VAL A 284 6.83 13.42 16.98
C VAL A 284 5.81 13.70 15.90
N VAL A 285 5.31 12.64 15.26
CA VAL A 285 4.16 12.73 14.35
C VAL A 285 2.89 12.82 15.16
N MET A 286 2.15 13.92 15.00
CA MET A 286 0.99 14.30 15.81
C MET A 286 -0.35 14.21 15.07
N ALA A 287 -0.36 14.15 13.75
CA ALA A 287 -1.59 13.92 13.00
C ALA A 287 -1.26 13.54 11.57
N LEU A 288 -2.23 12.91 10.90
CA LEU A 288 -2.31 12.84 9.45
C LEU A 288 -3.58 13.56 9.01
N THR A 289 -3.46 14.57 8.15
CA THR A 289 -4.61 15.40 7.75
C THR A 289 -4.40 16.08 6.40
N LEU A 290 -5.50 16.35 5.70
CA LEU A 290 -5.60 17.30 4.59
C LEU A 290 -6.50 18.50 4.97
N LEU A 291 -6.76 18.69 6.26
CA LEU A 291 -7.61 19.75 6.80
C LEU A 291 -9.00 19.71 6.14
N LYS A 292 -9.52 20.82 5.61
CA LYS A 292 -10.81 20.81 4.89
C LYS A 292 -10.86 19.89 3.67
N TYR A 293 -9.72 19.41 3.15
CA TYR A 293 -9.65 18.54 1.98
C TYR A 293 -9.64 17.05 2.32
N ASN A 294 -9.82 16.65 3.58
CA ASN A 294 -9.86 15.23 4.00
C ASN A 294 -10.83 14.36 3.19
N HIS A 295 -11.93 14.93 2.71
CA HIS A 295 -12.96 14.24 1.90
C HIS A 295 -12.94 14.65 0.42
N ASN A 296 -11.90 15.35 -0.03
CA ASN A 296 -11.80 15.83 -1.41
C ASN A 296 -10.99 14.85 -2.26
N ASP A 297 -11.65 14.17 -3.19
CA ASP A 297 -11.02 13.17 -4.06
C ASP A 297 -9.96 13.79 -4.99
N HIS A 298 -10.02 15.09 -5.30
CA HIS A 298 -8.98 15.80 -6.03
C HIS A 298 -7.70 16.04 -5.20
N ALA A 299 -7.79 15.95 -3.87
CA ALA A 299 -6.65 16.01 -2.97
C ALA A 299 -6.01 14.63 -2.74
N SER A 300 -6.55 13.55 -3.32
CA SER A 300 -6.00 12.18 -3.19
C SER A 300 -4.57 12.05 -3.70
N ARG A 301 -4.06 13.00 -4.49
CA ARG A 301 -2.68 12.99 -5.01
C ARG A 301 -1.70 13.77 -4.13
N VAL A 302 -2.18 14.36 -3.04
CA VAL A 302 -1.41 15.28 -2.19
C VAL A 302 -0.94 14.56 -0.93
N TYR A 303 0.35 14.67 -0.64
CA TYR A 303 0.95 14.19 0.60
C TYR A 303 2.14 15.07 1.01
N GLY A 304 2.61 15.00 2.25
CA GLY A 304 3.71 15.85 2.72
C GLY A 304 3.74 16.04 4.22
N THR A 305 4.27 17.17 4.69
CA THR A 305 4.50 17.44 6.11
C THR A 305 4.19 18.89 6.49
N ILE A 306 3.73 19.08 7.72
CA ILE A 306 3.59 20.36 8.41
C ILE A 306 4.48 20.26 9.66
N THR A 307 5.64 20.89 9.66
CA THR A 307 6.55 20.89 10.82
C THR A 307 6.35 22.16 11.62
N CYS A 308 6.03 22.04 12.92
CA CYS A 308 5.80 23.17 13.81
C CYS A 308 6.17 22.82 15.26
N ASP A 309 7.38 23.18 15.70
CA ASP A 309 7.88 22.86 17.04
C ASP A 309 7.18 23.64 18.17
N TYR A 310 6.53 24.76 17.82
CA TYR A 310 5.71 25.53 18.76
C TYR A 310 4.53 24.72 19.35
N LEU A 311 4.10 23.64 18.68
CA LEU A 311 3.11 22.71 19.24
C LEU A 311 3.61 22.06 20.53
N HIS A 312 4.89 21.70 20.61
CA HIS A 312 5.48 21.18 21.85
C HIS A 312 5.52 22.24 22.95
N ASP A 313 5.82 23.49 22.61
CA ASP A 313 5.87 24.59 23.57
C ASP A 313 4.48 24.87 24.17
N LEU A 314 3.42 24.77 23.36
CA LEU A 314 2.03 24.91 23.83
C LEU A 314 1.59 23.73 24.70
N LEU A 315 2.08 22.52 24.41
CA LEU A 315 1.77 21.34 25.21
C LEU A 315 2.40 21.41 26.62
N GLN A 316 3.55 22.05 26.76
CA GLN A 316 4.22 22.22 28.06
C GLN A 316 3.58 23.30 28.93
N LYS A 317 2.83 24.23 28.33
CA LYS A 317 2.12 25.27 29.06
C LYS A 317 0.77 24.73 29.55
N GLU A 318 0.40 25.06 30.78
CA GLU A 318 -0.98 24.91 31.24
C GLU A 318 -1.84 25.96 30.52
N GLU A 319 -2.18 25.69 29.27
CA GLU A 319 -3.10 26.51 28.49
C GLU A 319 -4.53 26.30 29.00
N THR A 320 -5.34 27.37 29.03
CA THR A 320 -6.76 27.29 29.40
C THR A 320 -7.57 26.42 28.43
N GLU A 321 -7.11 26.30 27.19
CA GLU A 321 -7.69 25.43 26.17
C GLU A 321 -6.68 24.35 25.76
N PRO A 322 -7.05 23.06 25.76
CA PRO A 322 -6.11 22.00 25.45
C PRO A 322 -5.81 21.92 23.94
N ILE A 323 -4.53 21.74 23.60
CA ILE A 323 -4.05 21.47 22.22
C ILE A 323 -4.43 20.07 21.73
N LEU A 324 -4.62 19.11 22.64
CA LEU A 324 -5.07 17.76 22.32
C LEU A 324 -6.59 17.63 22.51
N THR A 325 -7.21 16.68 21.81
CA THR A 325 -8.59 16.29 22.06
C THR A 325 -8.77 15.81 23.51
N ALA A 326 -10.01 15.79 24.02
CA ALA A 326 -10.29 15.28 25.37
C ALA A 326 -9.88 13.81 25.53
N THR A 327 -10.02 13.02 24.46
CA THR A 327 -9.56 11.63 24.35
C THR A 327 -8.05 11.53 24.10
N ARG A 328 -7.38 12.66 23.86
CA ARG A 328 -5.95 12.80 23.59
C ARG A 328 -5.44 11.83 22.51
N ASP A 329 -6.28 11.59 21.51
CA ASP A 329 -6.05 10.74 20.34
C ASP A 329 -5.84 11.56 19.06
N GLY A 330 -5.73 12.89 19.18
CA GLY A 330 -5.44 13.80 18.09
C GLY A 330 -5.33 15.25 18.56
N LEU A 331 -5.06 16.13 17.60
CA LEU A 331 -5.01 17.57 17.81
C LEU A 331 -6.42 18.18 17.90
N ASN A 332 -6.62 19.12 18.82
CA ASN A 332 -7.82 19.91 18.95
C ASN A 332 -7.81 21.07 17.94
N TRP A 333 -8.43 20.87 16.78
CA TRP A 333 -8.53 21.87 15.72
C TRP A 333 -9.40 23.09 16.05
N ASP A 334 -10.06 23.11 17.22
CA ASP A 334 -10.82 24.26 17.70
C ASP A 334 -10.00 25.24 18.56
N HIS A 335 -8.80 24.85 19.00
CA HIS A 335 -7.89 25.73 19.74
C HIS A 335 -7.49 26.96 18.88
N PRO A 336 -7.38 28.19 19.44
CA PRO A 336 -7.05 29.42 18.72
C PRO A 336 -5.83 29.30 17.80
N PHE A 337 -4.71 28.82 18.34
CA PHE A 337 -3.50 28.56 17.54
C PHE A 337 -3.75 27.58 16.39
N MET A 338 -4.52 26.51 16.62
CA MET A 338 -4.78 25.49 15.61
C MET A 338 -5.67 26.01 14.49
N LYS A 339 -6.58 26.95 14.78
CA LYS A 339 -7.40 27.65 13.78
C LYS A 339 -6.54 28.53 12.87
N GLU A 340 -5.59 29.25 13.43
CA GLU A 340 -4.65 30.08 12.64
C GLU A 340 -3.70 29.21 11.81
N LEU A 341 -3.10 28.18 12.42
CA LEU A 341 -2.26 27.20 11.71
C LEU A 341 -3.02 26.56 10.54
N ARG A 342 -4.26 26.10 10.77
CA ARG A 342 -5.12 25.54 9.72
C ARG A 342 -5.34 26.55 8.60
N SER A 343 -5.67 27.79 8.93
CA SER A 343 -5.98 28.84 7.95
C SER A 343 -4.76 29.15 7.07
N GLU A 344 -3.58 29.29 7.65
CA GLU A 344 -2.33 29.56 6.92
C GLU A 344 -1.92 28.40 6.01
N VAL A 345 -2.08 27.15 6.46
CA VAL A 345 -1.78 25.97 5.64
C VAL A 345 -2.81 25.82 4.52
N GLU A 346 -4.10 25.98 4.81
CA GLU A 346 -5.15 25.88 3.79
C GLU A 346 -5.05 26.96 2.71
N LEU A 347 -4.60 28.17 3.04
CA LEU A 347 -4.34 29.25 2.09
C LEU A 347 -3.31 28.82 1.03
N ARG A 348 -2.29 28.06 1.45
CA ARG A 348 -1.21 27.55 0.58
C ARG A 348 -1.60 26.28 -0.16
N LEU A 349 -2.41 25.43 0.45
CA LEU A 349 -2.91 24.20 -0.18
C LEU A 349 -3.98 24.46 -1.24
N ASP A 350 -4.82 25.49 -1.09
CA ASP A 350 -5.91 25.74 -2.03
C ASP A 350 -5.47 25.84 -3.50
N PRO A 351 -4.48 26.68 -3.88
CA PRO A 351 -4.06 26.74 -5.28
C PRO A 351 -3.56 25.39 -5.82
N LEU A 352 -2.92 24.57 -4.97
CA LEU A 352 -2.41 23.25 -5.35
C LEU A 352 -3.56 22.26 -5.61
N VAL A 353 -4.56 22.20 -4.72
CA VAL A 353 -5.72 21.32 -4.88
C VAL A 353 -6.61 21.79 -6.04
N GLN A 354 -6.77 23.10 -6.24
CA GLN A 354 -7.51 23.62 -7.40
C GLN A 354 -6.80 23.30 -8.72
N ALA A 355 -5.46 23.25 -8.75
CA ALA A 355 -4.73 22.81 -9.93
C ALA A 355 -5.06 21.34 -10.27
N GLU A 356 -5.05 20.43 -9.29
CA GLU A 356 -5.46 19.04 -9.50
C GLU A 356 -6.91 18.92 -9.96
N ARG A 357 -7.81 19.73 -9.38
CA ARG A 357 -9.21 19.76 -9.81
C ARG A 357 -9.35 20.19 -11.27
N ARG A 358 -8.61 21.21 -11.71
CA ARG A 358 -8.61 21.66 -13.11
C ARG A 358 -8.02 20.61 -14.04
N LEU A 359 -6.95 19.92 -13.65
CA LEU A 359 -6.38 18.82 -14.42
C LEU A 359 -7.35 17.65 -14.55
N ALA A 360 -8.00 17.26 -13.45
CA ALA A 360 -9.03 16.23 -13.45
C ALA A 360 -10.24 16.64 -14.32
N GLN A 361 -10.66 17.89 -14.26
CA GLN A 361 -11.73 18.43 -15.11
C GLN A 361 -11.31 18.49 -16.57
N GLN A 362 -10.10 18.91 -16.91
CA GLN A 362 -9.60 18.90 -18.29
C GLN A 362 -9.54 17.47 -18.83
N THR A 363 -9.10 16.51 -18.00
CA THR A 363 -9.09 15.08 -18.33
C THR A 363 -10.51 14.51 -18.47
N ALA A 364 -11.47 14.95 -17.64
CA ALA A 364 -12.87 14.58 -17.75
C ALA A 364 -13.61 15.32 -18.88
N THR A 365 -13.12 16.49 -19.31
CA THR A 365 -13.64 17.25 -20.45
C THR A 365 -13.02 16.77 -21.77
N ARG A 366 -11.95 15.96 -21.73
CA ARG A 366 -11.49 15.08 -22.83
C ARG A 366 -12.45 13.90 -23.09
N VAL A 367 -13.75 14.09 -22.83
CA VAL A 367 -14.80 13.24 -23.38
C VAL A 367 -14.90 13.56 -24.86
N VAL A 368 -14.24 12.72 -25.66
CA VAL A 368 -14.68 12.25 -26.97
C VAL A 368 -16.07 12.79 -27.30
N ASP A 369 -16.14 13.70 -28.27
CA ASP A 369 -17.38 14.26 -28.83
C ASP A 369 -18.52 13.23 -28.80
N GLN A 370 -19.73 13.60 -28.35
CA GLN A 370 -20.88 12.69 -28.33
C GLN A 370 -21.09 11.99 -29.68
N LYS A 371 -20.79 12.67 -30.80
CA LYS A 371 -20.80 12.09 -32.15
C LYS A 371 -19.76 10.97 -32.29
N LEU A 372 -18.54 11.19 -31.81
CA LEU A 372 -17.43 10.24 -31.83
C LEU A 372 -17.68 9.05 -30.89
N ARG A 373 -18.27 9.26 -29.70
CA ARG A 373 -18.61 8.17 -28.77
C ARG A 373 -19.73 7.28 -29.33
N LYS A 374 -20.75 7.87 -29.97
CA LYS A 374 -21.78 7.11 -30.68
C LYS A 374 -21.18 6.27 -31.81
N ARG A 375 -20.25 6.84 -32.58
CA ARG A 375 -19.52 6.14 -33.64
C ARG A 375 -18.75 4.94 -33.09
N PHE A 376 -17.99 5.13 -32.03
CA PHE A 376 -17.25 4.06 -31.37
C PHE A 376 -18.16 2.97 -30.83
N ASN A 377 -19.25 3.31 -30.14
CA ASN A 377 -20.17 2.30 -29.62
C ASN A 377 -20.80 1.45 -30.73
N SER A 378 -21.15 2.06 -31.87
CA SER A 378 -21.66 1.33 -33.04
C SER A 378 -20.58 0.46 -33.69
N ALA A 379 -19.36 0.97 -33.84
CA ALA A 379 -18.23 0.22 -34.35
C ALA A 379 -17.88 -0.98 -33.45
N LEU A 380 -17.80 -0.78 -32.13
CA LEU A 380 -17.50 -1.81 -31.14
C LEU A 380 -18.53 -2.95 -31.18
N LYS A 381 -19.82 -2.65 -31.35
CA LYS A 381 -20.85 -3.69 -31.54
C LYS A 381 -20.56 -4.53 -32.79
N ARG A 382 -20.20 -3.90 -33.91
CA ARG A 382 -19.87 -4.64 -35.15
C ARG A 382 -18.59 -5.43 -35.01
N LEU A 383 -17.53 -4.84 -34.45
CA LEU A 383 -16.25 -5.53 -34.24
C LEU A 383 -16.42 -6.76 -33.34
N ASN A 384 -17.20 -6.67 -32.27
CA ASN A 384 -17.56 -7.82 -31.44
C ASN A 384 -18.39 -8.87 -32.19
N SER A 385 -19.27 -8.45 -33.11
CA SER A 385 -20.00 -9.37 -33.99
C SER A 385 -19.08 -10.09 -34.96
N ILE A 386 -18.08 -9.41 -35.53
CA ILE A 386 -17.05 -10.01 -36.41
C ILE A 386 -16.20 -11.00 -35.62
N ALA A 387 -15.72 -10.61 -34.43
CA ALA A 387 -14.98 -11.52 -33.56
C ALA A 387 -15.82 -12.74 -33.21
N SER A 388 -17.11 -12.56 -32.91
CA SER A 388 -18.01 -13.67 -32.61
C SER A 388 -18.27 -14.55 -33.84
N SER A 389 -18.45 -14.02 -35.05
CA SER A 389 -18.68 -14.85 -36.25
C SER A 389 -17.45 -15.68 -36.62
N VAL A 390 -16.25 -15.15 -36.41
CA VAL A 390 -14.99 -15.85 -36.69
C VAL A 390 -14.61 -16.83 -35.58
N LEU A 391 -14.91 -16.50 -34.33
CA LEU A 391 -14.48 -17.27 -33.15
C LEU A 391 -15.60 -18.14 -32.54
N SER A 392 -16.79 -18.19 -33.12
CA SER A 392 -17.84 -19.11 -32.66
C SER A 392 -17.70 -20.47 -33.36
N PRO A 393 -17.85 -21.59 -32.63
CA PRO A 393 -17.89 -22.90 -33.27
C PRO A 393 -19.15 -23.06 -34.14
N ALA A 394 -19.03 -23.80 -35.25
CA ALA A 394 -20.20 -24.40 -35.89
C ALA A 394 -20.95 -25.21 -34.82
N ARG A 395 -22.26 -24.97 -34.65
CA ARG A 395 -23.06 -25.54 -33.56
C ARG A 395 -22.97 -27.07 -33.56
N SER A 396 -22.20 -27.62 -32.62
CA SER A 396 -22.42 -28.96 -32.07
C SER A 396 -21.79 -29.07 -30.67
N GLY A 397 -22.49 -29.74 -29.76
CA GLY A 397 -21.90 -30.32 -28.55
C GLY A 397 -21.89 -29.48 -27.28
N LYS A 398 -22.01 -30.19 -26.15
CA LYS A 398 -22.01 -29.71 -24.76
C LYS A 398 -20.87 -28.70 -24.49
N LYS A 399 -21.08 -27.78 -23.54
CA LYS A 399 -20.02 -26.90 -22.99
C LYS A 399 -18.85 -27.74 -22.47
N GLU A 400 -17.90 -28.06 -23.33
CA GLU A 400 -16.55 -28.44 -22.94
C GLU A 400 -15.93 -27.28 -22.16
N LYS A 401 -15.09 -27.62 -21.17
CA LYS A 401 -14.28 -26.60 -20.49
C LYS A 401 -13.42 -25.94 -21.55
N THR A 402 -13.52 -24.62 -21.69
CA THR A 402 -12.63 -23.85 -22.56
C THR A 402 -11.19 -24.01 -22.08
N ARG A 403 -10.29 -24.43 -22.98
CA ARG A 403 -8.85 -24.54 -22.72
C ARG A 403 -8.30 -23.18 -22.26
N PRO A 404 -7.52 -23.12 -21.15
CA PRO A 404 -6.93 -21.89 -20.65
C PRO A 404 -6.03 -21.22 -21.69
N ASP A 405 -6.05 -19.87 -21.71
CA ASP A 405 -5.17 -19.10 -22.58
C ASP A 405 -3.70 -19.32 -22.21
N ILE A 406 -2.83 -19.39 -23.23
CA ILE A 406 -1.40 -19.70 -23.09
C ILE A 406 -0.62 -18.54 -23.69
N PRO A 407 0.41 -18.03 -23.00
CA PRO A 407 1.31 -17.03 -23.55
C PRO A 407 1.85 -17.42 -24.93
N PHE A 408 1.95 -16.46 -25.84
CA PHE A 408 2.28 -16.68 -27.25
C PHE A 408 3.57 -17.48 -27.47
N ASN A 409 4.57 -17.27 -26.62
CA ASN A 409 5.86 -17.95 -26.61
C ASN A 409 5.87 -19.31 -25.89
N GLY A 410 4.71 -19.81 -25.45
CA GLY A 410 4.57 -21.09 -24.76
C GLY A 410 5.02 -21.11 -23.28
N PHE A 411 5.61 -20.02 -22.78
CA PHE A 411 6.00 -19.81 -21.37
C PHE A 411 5.93 -18.32 -21.01
N GLY A 412 5.01 -17.95 -20.13
CA GLY A 412 4.78 -16.54 -19.80
C GLY A 412 3.90 -16.33 -18.58
N PHE A 413 3.90 -15.11 -18.05
CA PHE A 413 2.89 -14.72 -17.08
C PHE A 413 1.53 -14.61 -17.77
N THR A 414 0.46 -15.01 -17.07
CA THR A 414 -0.90 -14.87 -17.59
C THR A 414 -1.35 -13.41 -17.72
N LYS A 415 -0.64 -12.51 -17.04
CA LYS A 415 -0.80 -11.06 -17.15
C LYS A 415 0.58 -10.44 -17.35
N GLU A 416 0.76 -9.71 -18.43
CA GLU A 416 1.98 -8.93 -18.72
C GLU A 416 2.05 -7.68 -17.83
N PHE A 417 0.91 -7.22 -17.30
CA PHE A 417 0.81 -6.10 -16.37
C PHE A 417 0.02 -6.51 -15.13
N ALA A 418 0.52 -6.18 -13.94
CA ALA A 418 -0.16 -6.42 -12.68
C ALA A 418 -0.06 -5.21 -11.75
N SER A 419 -1.11 -4.96 -10.98
CA SER A 419 -1.10 -3.96 -9.90
C SER A 419 -1.05 -4.66 -8.55
N VAL A 420 -0.18 -4.20 -7.66
CA VAL A 420 -0.10 -4.66 -6.28
C VAL A 420 -0.39 -3.49 -5.33
N GLN A 421 -1.27 -3.69 -4.36
CA GLN A 421 -1.51 -2.66 -3.35
C GLN A 421 -0.29 -2.57 -2.42
N SER A 422 0.15 -1.35 -2.11
CA SER A 422 1.26 -1.11 -1.16
C SER A 422 1.03 -1.86 0.17
N GLY A 423 2.07 -2.52 0.67
CA GLY A 423 2.07 -3.32 1.89
C GLY A 423 1.27 -4.62 1.82
N ARG A 424 0.74 -5.02 0.65
CA ARG A 424 0.02 -6.29 0.47
C ARG A 424 0.68 -7.17 -0.57
N ALA A 425 0.59 -8.48 -0.33
CA ALA A 425 0.99 -9.49 -1.30
C ALA A 425 -0.13 -9.76 -2.31
N THR A 426 0.23 -9.94 -3.57
CA THR A 426 -0.64 -10.37 -4.68
C THR A 426 -0.01 -11.55 -5.40
N THR A 427 -0.85 -12.42 -5.97
CA THR A 427 -0.37 -13.56 -6.78
C THR A 427 -0.47 -13.24 -8.26
N ILE A 428 0.64 -13.40 -8.98
CA ILE A 428 0.68 -13.47 -10.45
C ILE A 428 0.90 -14.92 -10.87
N THR A 429 0.29 -15.33 -11.99
CA THR A 429 0.36 -16.74 -12.44
C THR A 429 1.33 -16.85 -13.60
N LEU A 430 2.28 -17.77 -13.50
CA LEU A 430 3.17 -18.20 -14.58
C LEU A 430 2.58 -19.45 -15.23
N ARG A 431 2.54 -19.51 -16.56
CA ARG A 431 1.92 -20.62 -17.31
C ARG A 431 2.76 -21.03 -18.51
N ALA A 432 2.79 -22.32 -18.80
CA ALA A 432 3.41 -22.87 -19.99
C ALA A 432 2.72 -24.13 -20.53
N ILE A 433 3.06 -24.50 -21.75
CA ILE A 433 2.78 -25.84 -22.30
C ILE A 433 3.88 -26.78 -21.81
N ALA A 434 3.49 -27.90 -21.23
CA ALA A 434 4.39 -28.99 -20.89
C ALA A 434 5.10 -29.47 -22.16
N SER A 435 6.39 -29.21 -22.25
CA SER A 435 7.20 -29.45 -23.44
C SER A 435 8.65 -29.72 -23.04
N GLU A 436 9.53 -29.89 -24.04
CA GLU A 436 10.97 -29.94 -23.76
C GLU A 436 11.52 -28.61 -23.22
N MET A 437 10.87 -27.48 -23.53
CA MET A 437 11.27 -26.16 -23.04
C MET A 437 11.03 -26.01 -21.53
N VAL A 438 9.84 -26.37 -21.04
CA VAL A 438 9.50 -26.31 -19.61
C VAL A 438 8.69 -27.55 -19.22
N ARG A 439 9.19 -28.29 -18.23
CA ARG A 439 8.61 -29.57 -17.80
C ARG A 439 7.80 -29.43 -16.51
N ALA A 440 6.87 -30.36 -16.31
CA ALA A 440 6.20 -30.52 -15.02
C ALA A 440 7.21 -30.85 -13.91
N GLY A 441 7.09 -30.18 -12.77
CA GLY A 441 8.01 -30.27 -11.63
C GLY A 441 9.24 -29.37 -11.77
N GLU A 442 9.45 -28.72 -12.91
CA GLU A 442 10.59 -27.84 -13.11
C GLU A 442 10.52 -26.61 -12.21
N THR A 443 11.67 -26.19 -11.68
CA THR A 443 11.77 -25.00 -10.82
C THR A 443 12.07 -23.77 -11.66
N SER A 444 11.22 -22.75 -11.54
CA SER A 444 11.46 -21.42 -12.08
C SER A 444 12.00 -20.50 -10.99
N VAL A 445 13.03 -19.73 -11.32
CA VAL A 445 13.57 -18.66 -10.47
C VAL A 445 12.92 -17.34 -10.87
N VAL A 446 12.44 -16.59 -9.89
CA VAL A 446 11.72 -15.33 -10.12
C VAL A 446 12.44 -14.18 -9.42
N LEU A 447 12.70 -13.12 -10.17
CA LEU A 447 13.43 -11.94 -9.75
C LEU A 447 12.62 -10.68 -10.04
N SER A 448 12.91 -9.61 -9.30
CA SER A 448 12.34 -8.28 -9.53
C SER A 448 13.49 -7.29 -9.70
N GLU A 449 13.39 -6.41 -10.69
CA GLU A 449 14.42 -5.39 -10.97
C GLU A 449 14.43 -4.24 -9.95
N ASN A 450 13.30 -4.01 -9.29
CA ASN A 450 13.14 -2.97 -8.27
C ASN A 450 12.84 -3.59 -6.89
N ARG A 451 13.62 -3.21 -5.88
CA ARG A 451 13.49 -3.70 -4.49
C ARG A 451 12.16 -3.30 -3.83
N GLU A 452 11.52 -2.25 -4.33
CA GLU A 452 10.22 -1.79 -3.86
C GLU A 452 9.06 -2.69 -4.35
N VAL A 453 9.36 -3.64 -5.25
CA VAL A 453 8.48 -4.78 -5.56
C VAL A 453 9.24 -6.06 -5.19
N SER A 454 8.89 -6.66 -4.05
CA SER A 454 9.56 -7.85 -3.55
C SER A 454 8.90 -9.13 -4.03
N VAL A 455 9.68 -10.09 -4.52
CA VAL A 455 9.21 -11.44 -4.84
C VAL A 455 9.28 -12.30 -3.58
N LEU A 456 8.12 -12.67 -3.04
CA LEU A 456 8.03 -13.48 -1.81
C LEU A 456 8.27 -14.98 -2.09
N THR A 457 8.09 -15.41 -3.33
CA THR A 457 8.37 -16.77 -3.80
C THR A 457 9.43 -16.73 -4.91
N PRO A 458 10.72 -16.54 -4.55
CA PRO A 458 11.80 -16.42 -5.53
C PRO A 458 12.05 -17.72 -6.30
N THR A 459 11.53 -18.85 -5.81
CA THR A 459 11.52 -20.14 -6.49
C THR A 459 10.12 -20.73 -6.47
N VAL A 460 9.65 -21.18 -7.63
CA VAL A 460 8.33 -21.82 -7.79
C VAL A 460 8.45 -23.07 -8.65
N GLN A 461 7.64 -24.08 -8.38
CA GLN A 461 7.59 -25.30 -9.20
C GLN A 461 6.42 -25.24 -10.17
N MET A 462 6.68 -25.53 -11.44
CA MET A 462 5.68 -25.61 -12.50
C MET A 462 4.87 -26.91 -12.34
N GLN A 463 3.58 -26.83 -12.05
CA GLN A 463 2.75 -28.02 -11.81
C GLN A 463 1.67 -28.18 -12.87
N PRO A 464 1.34 -29.43 -13.29
CA PRO A 464 0.25 -29.68 -14.23
C PRO A 464 -1.08 -29.21 -13.66
N ARG A 465 -1.92 -28.63 -14.53
CA ARG A 465 -3.30 -28.32 -14.17
C ARG A 465 -4.14 -29.60 -14.11
N LYS A 466 -5.16 -29.58 -13.25
CA LYS A 466 -6.08 -30.72 -13.08
C LYS A 466 -7.01 -30.92 -14.27
N ASP A 467 -7.38 -29.84 -14.96
CA ASP A 467 -8.31 -29.82 -16.09
C ASP A 467 -7.60 -30.01 -17.44
N PHE A 468 -6.37 -29.53 -17.58
CA PHE A 468 -5.53 -29.63 -18.77
C PHE A 468 -4.09 -30.00 -18.38
N PRO A 469 -3.76 -31.31 -18.23
CA PRO A 469 -2.45 -31.76 -17.73
C PRO A 469 -1.26 -31.39 -18.62
N ASP A 470 -1.52 -31.09 -19.89
CA ASP A 470 -0.56 -30.55 -20.86
C ASP A 470 -0.19 -29.08 -20.59
N ILE A 471 -0.93 -28.40 -19.71
CA ILE A 471 -0.66 -27.03 -19.27
C ILE A 471 -0.10 -27.08 -17.85
N ILE A 472 1.06 -26.46 -17.66
CA ILE A 472 1.71 -26.31 -16.36
C ILE A 472 1.61 -24.88 -15.86
N GLU A 473 1.41 -24.70 -14.55
CA GLU A 473 1.30 -23.39 -13.92
C GLU A 473 2.04 -23.31 -12.58
N ALA A 474 2.48 -22.11 -12.24
CA ALA A 474 3.04 -21.78 -10.94
C ALA A 474 2.47 -20.44 -10.43
N LYS A 475 2.33 -20.33 -9.10
CA LYS A 475 1.85 -19.12 -8.44
C LYS A 475 3.04 -18.37 -7.85
N VAL A 476 3.25 -17.15 -8.34
CA VAL A 476 4.31 -16.26 -7.86
C VAL A 476 3.66 -15.20 -6.97
N GLN A 477 4.14 -15.04 -5.74
CA GLN A 477 3.70 -13.98 -4.85
C GLN A 477 4.65 -12.78 -4.91
N VAL A 478 4.08 -11.60 -5.12
CA VAL A 478 4.79 -10.31 -5.15
C VAL A 478 4.16 -9.35 -4.14
N GLU A 479 4.97 -8.49 -3.53
CA GLU A 479 4.54 -7.46 -2.58
C GLU A 479 5.10 -6.10 -3.01
N GLY A 480 4.24 -5.08 -3.04
CA GLY A 480 4.66 -3.69 -3.24
C GLY A 480 4.98 -3.00 -1.92
N ARG A 481 6.06 -2.22 -1.87
CA ARG A 481 6.51 -1.50 -0.67
C ARG A 481 6.37 0.02 -0.76
N GLN A 482 6.46 0.58 -1.96
CA GLN A 482 6.36 2.01 -2.21
C GLN A 482 5.30 2.30 -3.28
N VAL A 483 4.29 3.10 -2.95
CA VAL A 483 3.26 3.52 -3.93
C VAL A 483 3.90 4.27 -5.10
N GLY A 484 3.49 3.93 -6.32
CA GLY A 484 3.99 4.52 -7.56
C GLY A 484 5.31 3.93 -8.05
N ALA A 485 5.89 2.95 -7.33
CA ALA A 485 7.00 2.17 -7.83
C ALA A 485 6.54 1.18 -8.91
N GLU A 486 7.43 0.89 -9.85
CA GLU A 486 7.26 -0.12 -10.89
C GLU A 486 8.44 -1.08 -10.89
N SER A 487 8.20 -2.33 -11.30
CA SER A 487 9.24 -3.32 -11.48
C SER A 487 8.90 -4.30 -12.59
N VAL A 488 9.90 -4.68 -13.38
CA VAL A 488 9.82 -5.87 -14.22
C VAL A 488 10.12 -7.08 -13.35
N VAL A 489 9.15 -8.00 -13.26
CA VAL A 489 9.30 -9.29 -12.60
C VAL A 489 9.61 -10.34 -13.66
N THR A 490 10.79 -10.95 -13.57
CA THR A 490 11.28 -11.92 -14.54
C THR A 490 11.30 -13.32 -13.94
N ALA A 491 10.60 -14.27 -14.57
CA ALA A 491 10.70 -15.69 -14.29
C ALA A 491 11.61 -16.37 -15.31
N LYS A 492 12.55 -17.20 -14.83
CA LYS A 492 13.47 -17.98 -15.68
C LYS A 492 13.29 -19.48 -15.44
N ALA A 493 13.20 -20.26 -16.50
CA ALA A 493 13.13 -21.73 -16.47
C ALA A 493 13.83 -22.29 -17.72
N ASN A 494 14.72 -23.28 -17.56
CA ASN A 494 15.53 -23.88 -18.63
C ASN A 494 16.17 -22.92 -19.67
N GLY A 495 16.61 -21.72 -19.26
CA GLY A 495 17.15 -20.72 -20.19
C GLY A 495 16.11 -19.88 -20.94
N HIS A 496 14.81 -20.14 -20.73
CA HIS A 496 13.71 -19.27 -21.16
C HIS A 496 13.36 -18.24 -20.10
N SER A 497 12.85 -17.09 -20.53
CA SER A 497 12.43 -15.99 -19.66
C SER A 497 11.01 -15.54 -19.97
N ALA A 498 10.30 -15.16 -18.92
CA ALA A 498 8.99 -14.53 -18.96
C ALA A 498 9.02 -13.28 -18.10
N GLU A 499 8.37 -12.21 -18.53
CA GLU A 499 8.37 -10.92 -17.85
C GLU A 499 6.95 -10.43 -17.61
N ALA A 500 6.75 -9.74 -16.49
CA ALA A 500 5.54 -9.00 -16.17
C ALA A 500 5.91 -7.67 -15.51
N LEU A 501 5.30 -6.57 -15.95
CA LEU A 501 5.43 -5.28 -15.30
C LEU A 501 4.46 -5.20 -14.11
N VAL A 502 5.00 -5.01 -12.92
CA VAL A 502 4.26 -4.87 -11.68
C VAL A 502 4.32 -3.42 -11.21
N ARG A 503 3.16 -2.77 -11.09
CA ARG A 503 3.02 -1.41 -10.53
C ARG A 503 2.43 -1.45 -9.13
N VAL A 504 3.01 -0.69 -8.21
CA VAL A 504 2.48 -0.54 -6.85
C VAL A 504 1.46 0.59 -6.80
N THR A 505 0.25 0.30 -6.32
CA THR A 505 -0.84 1.27 -6.20
C THR A 505 -1.25 1.47 -4.74
N SER A 506 -1.79 2.64 -4.41
CA SER A 506 -2.32 2.91 -3.08
C SER A 506 -3.74 2.34 -2.92
N ARG A 507 -4.62 2.67 -3.86
CA ARG A 507 -5.99 2.13 -3.91
C ARG A 507 -5.96 0.75 -4.59
N PRO A 508 -6.76 -0.22 -4.13
CA PRO A 508 -6.99 -1.43 -4.89
C PRO A 508 -7.64 -1.05 -6.22
N LYS A 509 -7.14 -1.60 -7.32
CA LYS A 509 -7.76 -1.40 -8.64
C LYS A 509 -9.17 -1.98 -8.54
N GLU A 510 -10.21 -1.19 -8.83
CA GLU A 510 -11.55 -1.75 -9.01
C GLU A 510 -11.43 -2.84 -10.08
N GLU A 511 -11.68 -4.09 -9.71
CA GLU A 511 -11.89 -5.15 -10.68
C GLU A 511 -13.15 -4.77 -11.46
N LYS A 512 -12.98 -3.99 -12.52
CA LYS A 512 -14.02 -3.84 -13.53
C LYS A 512 -14.38 -5.27 -13.93
N SER A 513 -15.66 -5.60 -13.76
CA SER A 513 -16.22 -6.89 -14.15
C SER A 513 -15.63 -7.33 -15.48
N ALA A 514 -15.25 -8.62 -15.58
CA ALA A 514 -14.63 -9.18 -16.78
C ALA A 514 -15.27 -8.59 -18.05
N PRO A 515 -14.45 -8.05 -18.97
CA PRO A 515 -14.93 -7.28 -20.11
C PRO A 515 -16.07 -8.03 -20.84
N THR A 516 -17.24 -7.40 -20.95
CA THR A 516 -18.38 -7.98 -21.68
C THR A 516 -18.17 -7.80 -23.19
N GLY A 517 -17.28 -8.58 -23.79
CA GLY A 517 -16.99 -8.56 -25.22
C GLY A 517 -15.52 -8.82 -25.56
N PHE A 518 -15.25 -9.19 -26.81
CA PHE A 518 -13.90 -9.26 -27.38
C PHE A 518 -13.25 -7.88 -27.46
N ILE A 519 -14.01 -6.78 -27.46
CA ILE A 519 -13.51 -5.41 -27.34
C ILE A 519 -14.52 -4.62 -26.52
N THR A 520 -14.07 -3.88 -25.53
CA THR A 520 -14.92 -3.09 -24.63
C THR A 520 -14.79 -1.59 -24.81
N ASP A 521 -13.62 -1.10 -25.23
CA ASP A 521 -13.43 0.32 -25.48
C ASP A 521 -12.28 0.60 -26.47
N LEU A 522 -12.20 1.86 -26.89
CA LEU A 522 -11.09 2.44 -27.62
C LEU A 522 -10.57 3.66 -26.84
N GLU A 523 -9.27 3.70 -26.58
CA GLU A 523 -8.61 4.69 -25.73
C GLU A 523 -7.48 5.41 -26.49
N PHE A 524 -7.42 6.73 -26.35
CA PHE A 524 -6.31 7.54 -26.84
C PHE A 524 -5.31 7.72 -25.70
N SER A 525 -4.07 7.27 -25.89
CA SER A 525 -3.07 7.26 -24.83
C SER A 525 -1.80 8.04 -25.22
N PRO A 526 -1.46 9.11 -24.46
CA PRO A 526 -0.18 9.80 -24.63
C PRO A 526 1.02 9.01 -24.11
N THR A 527 0.78 8.03 -23.24
CA THR A 527 1.83 7.25 -22.56
C THR A 527 2.06 5.88 -23.21
N ALA A 528 1.31 5.52 -24.25
CA ALA A 528 1.54 4.30 -25.00
C ALA A 528 2.84 4.39 -25.83
N ASP A 529 3.50 3.24 -26.06
CA ASP A 529 4.76 3.17 -26.82
C ASP A 529 4.60 3.81 -28.22
N PRO A 530 5.28 4.94 -28.52
CA PRO A 530 5.08 5.68 -29.75
C PRO A 530 5.61 4.95 -31.00
N ARG A 531 6.38 3.86 -30.83
CA ARG A 531 6.84 2.99 -31.92
C ARG A 531 5.70 2.19 -32.54
N GLN A 532 4.63 1.94 -31.78
CA GLN A 532 3.40 1.32 -32.27
C GLN A 532 2.34 2.40 -32.46
N ARG A 533 1.57 2.33 -33.55
CA ARG A 533 0.49 3.31 -33.80
C ARG A 533 -0.77 2.99 -32.98
N ALA A 534 -1.04 1.70 -32.81
CA ALA A 534 -2.12 1.18 -32.01
C ALA A 534 -1.80 -0.24 -31.53
N VAL A 535 -2.40 -0.65 -30.41
CA VAL A 535 -2.24 -1.98 -29.81
C VAL A 535 -3.56 -2.44 -29.19
N TYR A 536 -3.76 -3.75 -29.08
CA TYR A 536 -4.86 -4.33 -28.34
C TYR A 536 -4.41 -4.70 -26.92
N ASP A 537 -4.99 -4.04 -25.91
CA ASP A 537 -4.84 -4.40 -24.51
C ASP A 537 -5.74 -5.58 -24.18
N ARG A 538 -5.12 -6.75 -23.97
CA ARG A 538 -5.79 -8.02 -23.69
C ARG A 538 -6.41 -8.08 -22.31
N GLU A 539 -5.88 -7.35 -21.32
CA GLU A 539 -6.42 -7.34 -19.96
C GLU A 539 -7.69 -6.50 -19.90
N ALA A 540 -7.65 -5.29 -20.46
CA ALA A 540 -8.80 -4.40 -20.50
C ALA A 540 -9.77 -4.73 -21.65
N ALA A 541 -9.37 -5.59 -22.58
CA ALA A 541 -10.03 -5.81 -23.86
C ALA A 541 -10.29 -4.49 -24.60
N LYS A 542 -9.26 -3.65 -24.75
CA LYS A 542 -9.37 -2.32 -25.35
C LYS A 542 -8.42 -2.15 -26.52
N ILE A 543 -8.77 -1.25 -27.44
CA ILE A 543 -7.82 -0.76 -28.45
C ILE A 543 -7.18 0.51 -27.91
N ILE A 544 -5.86 0.55 -27.82
CA ILE A 544 -5.11 1.74 -27.40
C ILE A 544 -4.49 2.37 -28.64
N ILE A 545 -4.78 3.66 -28.87
CA ILE A 545 -4.18 4.49 -29.93
C ILE A 545 -3.06 5.32 -29.32
N ALA A 546 -1.83 5.17 -29.82
CA ALA A 546 -0.67 5.91 -29.32
C ALA A 546 -0.61 7.30 -29.96
N THR A 547 -1.10 8.32 -29.25
CA THR A 547 -1.25 9.67 -29.80
C THR A 547 0.06 10.40 -30.01
N GLN A 548 1.13 9.95 -29.34
CA GLN A 548 2.49 10.47 -29.51
C GLN A 548 3.29 9.75 -30.60
N SER A 549 2.69 8.77 -31.31
CA SER A 549 3.37 8.15 -32.46
C SER A 549 3.60 9.19 -33.57
N PRO A 550 4.78 9.26 -34.21
CA PRO A 550 5.11 10.30 -35.19
C PRO A 550 4.13 10.42 -36.37
N SER A 551 3.49 9.31 -36.73
CA SER A 551 2.50 9.25 -37.82
C SER A 551 1.05 9.51 -37.37
N VAL A 552 0.79 9.51 -36.06
CA VAL A 552 -0.53 9.66 -35.44
C VAL A 552 -0.72 11.08 -34.90
N ALA A 553 0.30 11.61 -34.21
CA ALA A 553 0.30 12.93 -33.59
C ALA A 553 -0.15 14.09 -34.51
N PRO A 554 0.16 14.11 -35.82
CA PRO A 554 -0.32 15.17 -36.71
C PRO A 554 -1.84 15.18 -36.92
N TYR A 555 -2.52 14.08 -36.64
CA TYR A 555 -3.94 13.87 -36.96
C TYR A 555 -4.81 13.66 -35.72
N LEU A 556 -4.25 13.16 -34.62
CA LEU A 556 -4.96 12.75 -33.42
C LEU A 556 -4.19 13.22 -32.18
N SER A 557 -4.86 13.99 -31.32
CA SER A 557 -4.32 14.41 -30.02
C SER A 557 -4.67 13.44 -28.89
N ASP A 558 -4.06 13.63 -27.71
CA ASP A 558 -4.23 12.82 -26.49
C ASP A 558 -5.68 12.69 -25.98
N GLY A 559 -6.62 13.49 -26.51
CA GLY A 559 -8.06 13.40 -26.21
C GLY A 559 -8.92 12.94 -27.40
N GLY A 560 -8.32 12.45 -28.47
CA GLY A 560 -9.00 12.07 -29.71
C GLY A 560 -9.46 13.27 -30.55
N ALA A 561 -9.00 14.50 -30.26
CA ALA A 561 -9.29 15.63 -31.14
C ALA A 561 -8.63 15.38 -32.50
N GLY A 562 -9.35 15.69 -33.58
CA GLY A 562 -8.96 15.32 -34.94
C GLY A 562 -9.62 14.05 -35.45
N ALA A 563 -10.15 13.17 -34.58
CA ALA A 563 -10.84 11.94 -34.97
C ALA A 563 -12.14 12.14 -35.77
N ASN A 564 -12.69 13.36 -35.77
CA ASN A 564 -13.84 13.73 -36.60
C ASN A 564 -13.47 14.34 -37.95
N THR A 565 -12.20 14.67 -38.18
CA THR A 565 -11.73 15.13 -39.49
C THR A 565 -11.71 13.96 -40.48
N PRO A 566 -11.81 14.19 -41.80
CA PRO A 566 -11.72 13.13 -42.80
C PRO A 566 -10.46 12.27 -42.61
N GLN A 567 -9.31 12.92 -42.38
CA GLN A 567 -8.02 12.28 -42.22
C GLN A 567 -7.97 11.44 -40.94
N GLY A 568 -8.43 11.99 -39.81
CA GLY A 568 -8.49 11.26 -38.54
C GLY A 568 -9.46 10.09 -38.56
N GLN A 569 -10.58 10.20 -39.27
CA GLN A 569 -11.55 9.11 -39.46
C GLN A 569 -10.94 7.93 -40.22
N VAL A 570 -10.26 8.21 -41.35
CA VAL A 570 -9.60 7.17 -42.15
C VAL A 570 -8.44 6.54 -41.39
N LEU A 571 -7.62 7.35 -40.71
CA LEU A 571 -6.50 6.84 -39.92
C LEU A 571 -6.97 5.92 -38.79
N LEU A 572 -8.03 6.30 -38.06
CA LEU A 572 -8.61 5.44 -37.03
C LEU A 572 -9.17 4.15 -37.60
N ALA A 573 -9.88 4.22 -38.73
CA ALA A 573 -10.46 3.05 -39.38
C ALA A 573 -9.38 2.01 -39.73
N GLU A 574 -8.28 2.45 -40.32
CA GLU A 574 -7.14 1.60 -40.69
C GLU A 574 -6.47 0.98 -39.45
N MET A 575 -6.17 1.79 -38.43
CA MET A 575 -5.52 1.30 -37.20
C MET A 575 -6.39 0.30 -36.45
N VAL A 576 -7.69 0.57 -36.31
CA VAL A 576 -8.64 -0.34 -35.66
C VAL A 576 -8.79 -1.63 -36.45
N THR A 577 -8.84 -1.55 -37.78
CA THR A 577 -8.93 -2.72 -38.66
C THR A 577 -7.71 -3.63 -38.49
N ASP A 578 -6.49 -3.06 -38.56
CA ASP A 578 -5.26 -3.83 -38.42
C ASP A 578 -5.17 -4.53 -37.05
N VAL A 579 -5.40 -3.78 -35.97
CA VAL A 579 -5.31 -4.31 -34.60
C VAL A 579 -6.32 -5.44 -34.36
N ILE A 580 -7.58 -5.26 -34.78
CA ILE A 580 -8.63 -6.25 -34.54
C ILE A 580 -8.49 -7.47 -35.42
N CYS A 581 -8.19 -7.32 -36.70
CA CYS A 581 -7.96 -8.47 -37.59
C CYS A 581 -6.77 -9.30 -37.10
N ARG A 582 -5.69 -8.65 -36.64
CA ARG A 582 -4.53 -9.32 -36.04
C ARG A 582 -4.90 -10.10 -34.79
N GLU A 583 -5.66 -9.49 -33.88
CA GLU A 583 -6.01 -10.15 -32.63
C GLU A 583 -7.02 -11.30 -32.83
N ILE A 584 -8.01 -11.14 -33.70
CA ILE A 584 -8.95 -12.22 -34.06
C ILE A 584 -8.20 -13.38 -34.72
N ALA A 585 -7.28 -13.10 -35.66
CA ALA A 585 -6.47 -14.13 -36.30
C ALA A 585 -5.62 -14.90 -35.27
N ARG A 586 -4.93 -14.17 -34.38
CA ARG A 586 -4.12 -14.74 -33.31
C ARG A 586 -4.95 -15.66 -32.42
N VAL A 587 -6.05 -15.15 -31.85
CA VAL A 587 -6.92 -15.92 -30.96
C VAL A 587 -7.53 -17.11 -31.71
N GLY A 588 -7.95 -16.93 -32.96
CA GLY A 588 -8.52 -17.99 -33.78
C GLY A 588 -7.53 -19.14 -34.01
N VAL A 589 -6.29 -18.84 -34.41
CA VAL A 589 -5.27 -19.86 -34.66
C VAL A 589 -4.86 -20.56 -33.36
N GLN A 590 -4.58 -19.79 -32.30
CA GLN A 590 -4.14 -20.34 -31.01
C GLN A 590 -5.22 -21.19 -30.32
N SER A 591 -6.49 -20.83 -30.48
CA SER A 591 -7.61 -21.61 -29.95
C SER A 591 -8.05 -22.76 -30.88
N GLY A 592 -7.38 -22.96 -32.02
CA GLY A 592 -7.70 -23.99 -33.01
C GLY A 592 -9.01 -23.75 -33.77
N LYS A 593 -9.57 -22.55 -33.68
CA LYS A 593 -10.80 -22.14 -34.38
C LYS A 593 -10.53 -21.70 -35.81
N LEU A 594 -9.32 -21.25 -36.08
CA LEU A 594 -8.81 -21.02 -37.42
C LEU A 594 -7.72 -22.05 -37.73
N PRO A 595 -7.71 -22.64 -38.92
CA PRO A 595 -6.71 -23.62 -39.33
C PRO A 595 -5.31 -23.02 -39.38
N ALA A 596 -4.33 -23.72 -38.83
CA ALA A 596 -2.92 -23.41 -39.10
C ALA A 596 -2.53 -24.03 -40.45
N PHE A 597 -2.19 -23.18 -41.43
CA PHE A 597 -1.88 -23.61 -42.80
C PHE A 597 -0.39 -23.88 -43.04
N HIS A 598 0.47 -23.53 -42.08
CA HIS A 598 1.93 -23.66 -42.18
C HIS A 598 2.51 -24.28 -40.90
N GLU A 599 3.70 -24.90 -41.01
CA GLU A 599 4.51 -25.32 -39.85
C GLU A 599 4.93 -24.13 -38.97
N ASP A 600 4.79 -22.91 -39.49
CA ASP A 600 4.96 -21.64 -38.78
C ASP A 600 3.60 -21.03 -38.41
N MET A 601 3.37 -20.88 -37.10
CA MET A 601 2.17 -20.29 -36.53
C MET A 601 2.03 -18.80 -36.92
N GLU A 602 3.14 -18.08 -37.02
CA GLU A 602 3.14 -16.64 -37.34
C GLU A 602 2.71 -16.41 -38.80
N ALA A 603 3.21 -17.25 -39.71
CA ALA A 603 2.76 -17.24 -41.11
C ALA A 603 1.26 -17.54 -41.23
N SER A 604 0.75 -18.47 -40.41
CA SER A 604 -0.68 -18.80 -40.36
C SER A 604 -1.54 -17.65 -39.83
N ILE A 605 -1.07 -16.98 -38.77
CA ILE A 605 -1.71 -15.77 -38.24
C ILE A 605 -1.74 -14.68 -39.32
N GLN A 606 -0.60 -14.39 -39.95
CA GLN A 606 -0.49 -13.35 -40.96
C GLN A 606 -1.40 -13.61 -42.18
N ALA A 607 -1.48 -14.86 -42.65
CA ALA A 607 -2.41 -15.24 -43.71
C ALA A 607 -3.87 -14.96 -43.32
N HIS A 608 -4.23 -15.25 -42.07
CA HIS A 608 -5.55 -14.93 -41.54
C HIS A 608 -5.79 -13.43 -41.33
N VAL A 609 -4.77 -12.64 -40.97
CA VAL A 609 -4.88 -11.19 -40.92
C VAL A 609 -5.29 -10.64 -42.29
N VAL A 610 -4.57 -11.05 -43.35
CA VAL A 610 -4.85 -10.61 -44.74
C VAL A 610 -6.27 -11.01 -45.15
N ARG A 611 -6.68 -12.24 -44.85
CA ARG A 611 -8.04 -12.73 -45.13
C ARG A 611 -9.11 -11.89 -44.43
N LEU A 612 -8.93 -11.64 -43.12
CA LEU A 612 -9.88 -10.88 -42.32
C LEU A 612 -9.94 -9.41 -42.74
N GLN A 613 -8.81 -8.82 -43.12
CA GLN A 613 -8.77 -7.45 -43.67
C GLN A 613 -9.54 -7.38 -45.00
N HIS A 614 -9.32 -8.33 -45.91
CA HIS A 614 -10.06 -8.41 -47.16
C HIS A 614 -11.57 -8.53 -46.92
N GLU A 615 -11.97 -9.35 -45.95
CA GLU A 615 -13.37 -9.63 -45.64
C GLU A 615 -14.06 -8.46 -44.90
N PHE A 616 -13.39 -7.77 -43.98
CA PHE A 616 -14.06 -6.85 -43.04
C PHE A 616 -13.61 -5.38 -43.09
N ALA A 617 -12.50 -5.04 -43.74
CA ALA A 617 -11.98 -3.67 -43.72
C ALA A 617 -13.00 -2.64 -44.24
N HIS A 618 -13.69 -2.97 -45.34
CA HIS A 618 -14.70 -2.09 -45.94
C HIS A 618 -15.88 -1.82 -44.98
N GLU A 619 -16.31 -2.83 -44.22
CA GLU A 619 -17.36 -2.67 -43.21
C GLU A 619 -16.89 -1.80 -42.05
N ILE A 620 -15.69 -2.08 -41.50
CA ILE A 620 -15.12 -1.33 -40.38
C ILE A 620 -14.98 0.14 -40.79
N HIS A 621 -14.48 0.41 -41.98
CA HIS A 621 -14.39 1.76 -42.54
C HIS A 621 -15.75 2.46 -42.63
N ALA A 622 -16.84 1.75 -42.97
CA ALA A 622 -18.17 2.34 -43.02
C ALA A 622 -18.68 2.83 -41.65
N TYR A 623 -18.19 2.26 -40.54
CA TYR A 623 -18.51 2.74 -39.18
C TYR A 623 -17.66 3.93 -38.75
N PHE A 624 -16.42 4.03 -39.21
CA PHE A 624 -15.51 5.10 -38.80
C PHE A 624 -15.54 6.34 -39.71
N VAL A 625 -15.79 6.15 -41.01
CA VAL A 625 -15.70 7.19 -42.05
C VAL A 625 -17.09 7.63 -42.52
N ASP A 626 -17.40 8.91 -42.31
CA ASP A 626 -18.66 9.52 -42.74
C ASP A 626 -18.87 9.31 -44.25
N SER A 627 -20.11 9.01 -44.67
CA SER A 627 -20.43 8.69 -46.07
C SER A 627 -20.02 9.79 -47.06
N GLN A 628 -20.08 11.06 -46.66
CA GLN A 628 -19.66 12.19 -47.47
C GLN A 628 -18.16 12.19 -47.83
N TYR A 629 -17.33 11.47 -47.08
CA TYR A 629 -15.89 11.32 -47.35
C TYR A 629 -15.55 10.04 -48.11
N ARG A 630 -16.56 9.21 -48.44
CA ARG A 630 -16.40 7.99 -49.21
C ARG A 630 -16.76 8.23 -50.67
N ARG A 631 -16.05 7.59 -51.58
CA ARG A 631 -16.42 7.58 -53.00
C ARG A 631 -17.75 6.85 -53.15
N LYS A 632 -18.73 7.46 -53.80
CA LYS A 632 -19.99 6.78 -54.15
C LYS A 632 -19.66 5.63 -55.10
N THR A 633 -20.06 4.42 -54.74
CA THR A 633 -20.01 3.25 -55.62
C THR A 633 -21.09 3.40 -56.70
N VAL A 634 -20.79 2.92 -57.91
CA VAL A 634 -21.56 3.13 -59.16
C VAL A 634 -22.93 2.42 -59.14
N GLU A 635 -23.37 1.85 -58.01
CA GLU A 635 -24.63 1.11 -57.88
C GLU A 635 -25.76 1.89 -57.17
N GLU A 636 -25.56 3.19 -56.88
CA GLU A 636 -26.59 4.08 -56.30
C GLU A 636 -26.85 5.34 -57.16
N GLU A 637 -26.79 5.21 -58.48
CA GLU A 637 -27.49 6.07 -59.47
C GLU A 637 -28.47 5.18 -60.27
#